data_AF-W0TFB0-F1
#
_entry.id   AF-W0TFB0-F1
#
_cell.length_a   1.000
_cell.length_b   1.000
_cell.length_c   1.000
_cell.angle_alpha   90.00
_cell.angle_beta   90.00
_cell.angle_gamma   90.00
#
_symmetry.space_group_name_H-M   'P 1'
#
loop_
_entity.id
_entity.type
_entity.pdbx_description
1 polymer ?
#
loop_
_entity_poly.entity_id
_entity_poly.type
_entity_poly.pdbx_seq_one_letter_code
_entity_poly.pdbx_strand_id
1 'polypeptide(L)'
;MGIGITTQSNVFVGIKPELGQGAYGAYTAGIGEEEDKRSAQSPLEQCDYLLVPLTNARYRDSMKAQFEAYRESGASELRLEAPQLQELGVLPSSGGNGGSRSNSNGSTSGGNGGIGAATPQYIGLVSSFLELDSSEVDVRELSLQVLQHELEYANFVGIRQVIVAPPKRLNTLHYYAQSLARVFDQFGERCPTVSISLPLFEDSDPLSTWELWNTIRKMCRYAGKLSVSLALPRQRTPGYVLERWLSEPVTCLLISASVFTTNQYNYPVLNRFNQHLITAFQRINGNASQFGELAILLHGMEKYVDKLCVGPSQYLEYINYLLKKGDKLIAMENSDANLDSNSKSNPIANGNGNGNGNGNANASHAFFSMEPRVMPPLLPHCEDLSNAVYQTFERDAVKYEQYERAIAMAVSDILMENSSRWRGSNEIVILVAGAGRGPLVDKTFKVLDTLRVTNFRLLAIEKNPHALLYLQKRNFEHWDNRVEITMCDIREWDDHVKVDLCISELLGSFGCNELSPECLAPIEQFHSKPSTRFIPQSYSSYAAPVSSPILYQSLSQRGPQYLEQPSVIHHIPYCQTSSRINEIWNFTHSHEERLSHFNKTSVSHFRVKHKSEIHGIVGYFIATLYADITLSTVPDGSILKTLQDQENSTIENSRNHNGSSSTPTKGNHTENMRSWSPIFFPLKEPLFLNDDTEVELFMSRNNNKDKVWYEWSASCFVYLVSSSDAHNNSVEREKHNHTLKDNGTDLETQKLTNAFARFGHQHDSSNGESKFFEDSVNHTDFMSNRGNEWESVKDLHELQNRQIPSILDKERVERKKSFVEEYHVRVRTSVSQLHNPNGSTYAIPL
;
A
#
# COMPACT_ATOMS: atom_id res chain seq x y z
N MET A 1 36.76 -12.49 -4.43
CA MET A 1 35.62 -13.23 -4.98
C MET A 1 34.38 -12.69 -4.29
N GLY A 2 33.64 -11.79 -4.95
CA GLY A 2 32.42 -11.24 -4.41
C GLY A 2 31.32 -12.28 -4.45
N ILE A 3 30.77 -12.63 -3.30
CA ILE A 3 29.53 -13.41 -3.20
C ILE A 3 28.43 -12.41 -3.59
N GLY A 4 28.05 -12.41 -4.88
CA GLY A 4 26.89 -11.67 -5.33
C GLY A 4 25.66 -12.27 -4.67
N ILE A 5 25.04 -11.52 -3.75
CA ILE A 5 23.71 -11.84 -3.24
C ILE A 5 22.77 -11.67 -4.43
N THR A 6 22.36 -12.76 -5.05
CA THR A 6 21.27 -12.74 -6.02
C THR A 6 19.98 -12.48 -5.25
N THR A 7 19.54 -11.22 -5.19
CA THR A 7 18.19 -10.85 -4.75
C THR A 7 17.20 -11.33 -5.79
N GLN A 8 16.81 -12.61 -5.72
CA GLN A 8 15.73 -13.15 -6.52
C GLN A 8 14.42 -12.68 -5.88
N SER A 9 13.59 -11.94 -6.62
CA SER A 9 12.25 -11.57 -6.15
C SER A 9 11.42 -12.81 -5.81
N ASN A 10 10.48 -12.67 -4.88
CA ASN A 10 9.55 -13.74 -4.49
C ASN A 10 8.43 -13.95 -5.54
N VAL A 11 8.83 -13.99 -6.82
CA VAL A 11 7.96 -14.11 -7.99
C VAL A 11 8.36 -15.34 -8.77
N PHE A 12 7.38 -16.20 -9.04
CA PHE A 12 7.56 -17.50 -9.67
C PHE A 12 6.74 -17.58 -10.94
N VAL A 13 7.10 -18.49 -11.85
CA VAL A 13 6.41 -18.64 -13.12
C VAL A 13 5.81 -20.03 -13.25
N GLY A 14 4.54 -20.10 -13.63
CA GLY A 14 3.84 -21.35 -13.85
C GLY A 14 3.11 -21.41 -15.19
N ILE A 15 2.70 -22.62 -15.56
CA ILE A 15 1.96 -22.87 -16.80
C ILE A 15 0.68 -23.65 -16.51
N LYS A 16 -0.35 -23.40 -17.31
CA LYS A 16 -1.51 -24.28 -17.41
C LYS A 16 -1.26 -25.30 -18.54
N PRO A 17 -1.04 -26.60 -18.23
CA PRO A 17 -0.77 -27.61 -19.24
C PRO A 17 -2.01 -27.96 -20.07
N GLU A 18 -1.79 -28.59 -21.22
CA GLU A 18 -2.86 -29.05 -22.11
C GLU A 18 -3.64 -30.23 -21.52
N LEU A 19 -4.97 -30.16 -21.60
CA LEU A 19 -5.88 -31.21 -21.18
C LEU A 19 -6.04 -32.24 -22.31
N GLY A 20 -5.16 -33.25 -22.35
CA GLY A 20 -5.30 -34.45 -23.19
C GLY A 20 -5.40 -35.73 -22.35
N GLN A 21 -6.27 -36.67 -22.76
CA GLN A 21 -6.41 -37.99 -22.12
C GLN A 21 -5.04 -38.70 -22.12
N GLY A 22 -4.43 -38.83 -20.95
CA GLY A 22 -3.12 -39.47 -20.74
C GLY A 22 -1.98 -38.52 -20.31
N ALA A 23 -2.16 -37.19 -20.43
CA ALA A 23 -1.08 -36.25 -20.21
C ALA A 23 -0.69 -36.11 -18.72
N TYR A 24 -1.65 -36.04 -17.79
CA TYR A 24 -1.34 -35.96 -16.35
C TYR A 24 -0.62 -37.21 -15.81
N GLY A 25 -0.91 -38.40 -16.36
CA GLY A 25 -0.22 -39.64 -16.04
C GLY A 25 1.21 -39.68 -16.57
N ALA A 26 1.43 -39.17 -17.79
CA ALA A 26 2.77 -39.05 -18.38
C ALA A 26 3.63 -37.95 -17.70
N TYR A 27 3.01 -36.89 -17.20
CA TYR A 27 3.70 -35.79 -16.48
C TYR A 27 4.04 -36.13 -15.01
N THR A 28 3.43 -37.18 -14.44
CA THR A 28 3.69 -37.65 -13.06
C THR A 28 4.45 -38.98 -13.00
N ALA A 29 4.39 -39.80 -14.05
CA ALA A 29 5.16 -41.03 -14.15
C ALA A 29 6.50 -40.79 -14.86
N GLY A 30 7.50 -40.36 -14.10
CA GLY A 30 8.88 -40.58 -14.49
C GLY A 30 9.16 -42.09 -14.51
N ILE A 31 9.79 -42.55 -15.61
CA ILE A 31 10.28 -43.91 -15.92
C ILE A 31 9.37 -44.66 -16.90
N GLY A 32 9.61 -44.39 -18.19
CA GLY A 32 9.28 -45.26 -19.31
C GLY A 32 10.25 -44.93 -20.44
N GLU A 33 11.19 -45.84 -20.69
CA GLU A 33 12.19 -45.73 -21.75
C GLU A 33 11.53 -45.53 -23.12
N GLU A 34 11.84 -44.43 -23.80
CA GLU A 34 11.94 -44.44 -25.26
C GLU A 34 12.92 -43.34 -25.70
N GLU A 35 14.08 -43.80 -26.19
CA GLU A 35 15.11 -42.98 -26.80
C GLU A 35 14.60 -42.41 -28.13
N ASP A 36 14.50 -41.08 -28.25
CA ASP A 36 15.03 -40.45 -29.45
C ASP A 36 15.41 -38.97 -29.25
N LYS A 37 16.64 -38.65 -29.65
CA LYS A 37 17.31 -37.37 -29.41
C LYS A 37 16.92 -36.34 -30.46
N ARG A 38 16.37 -35.20 -30.02
CA ARG A 38 16.79 -33.85 -30.45
C ARG A 38 16.48 -32.83 -29.35
N SER A 39 17.54 -32.19 -28.88
CA SER A 39 17.65 -31.09 -27.92
C SER A 39 16.51 -30.05 -27.93
N ALA A 40 15.50 -30.27 -27.09
CA ALA A 40 14.65 -29.22 -26.53
C ALA A 40 14.38 -29.62 -25.07
N GLN A 41 14.93 -28.85 -24.11
CA GLN A 41 14.56 -29.01 -22.70
C GLN A 41 13.03 -28.86 -22.60
N SER A 42 12.37 -29.80 -21.92
CA SER A 42 10.91 -29.76 -21.81
C SER A 42 10.49 -28.49 -21.02
N PRO A 43 9.38 -27.81 -21.37
CA PRO A 43 8.90 -26.63 -20.64
C PRO A 43 8.72 -26.86 -19.13
N LEU A 44 8.58 -28.12 -18.72
CA LEU A 44 8.38 -28.57 -17.33
C LEU A 44 9.64 -28.45 -16.45
N GLU A 45 10.83 -28.43 -17.05
CA GLU A 45 12.09 -28.27 -16.31
C GLU A 45 12.36 -26.80 -15.92
N GLN A 46 11.57 -25.85 -16.45
CA GLN A 46 11.79 -24.41 -16.30
C GLN A 46 10.65 -23.68 -15.57
N CYS A 47 9.55 -24.35 -15.21
CA CYS A 47 8.43 -23.75 -14.49
C CYS A 47 8.45 -24.11 -13.00
N ASP A 48 8.09 -23.16 -12.15
CA ASP A 48 7.98 -23.35 -10.71
C ASP A 48 6.62 -23.97 -10.31
N TYR A 49 5.56 -23.61 -11.04
CA TYR A 49 4.19 -24.05 -10.76
C TYR A 49 3.45 -24.65 -11.96
N LEU A 50 2.57 -25.60 -11.68
CA LEU A 50 1.58 -26.13 -12.61
C LEU A 50 0.17 -25.82 -12.11
N LEU A 51 -0.62 -25.16 -12.95
CA LEU A 51 -2.05 -24.93 -12.69
C LEU A 51 -2.86 -26.14 -13.15
N VAL A 52 -3.43 -26.89 -12.22
CA VAL A 52 -4.02 -28.20 -12.48
C VAL A 52 -5.45 -28.29 -11.93
N PRO A 53 -6.43 -28.84 -12.67
CA PRO A 53 -7.77 -29.03 -12.13
C PRO A 53 -7.75 -30.06 -11.00
N LEU A 54 -8.45 -29.77 -9.90
CA LEU A 54 -8.50 -30.68 -8.75
C LEU A 54 -9.32 -31.94 -9.07
N THR A 55 -10.38 -31.78 -9.85
CA THR A 55 -11.25 -32.85 -10.33
C THR A 55 -11.45 -32.75 -11.84
N ASN A 56 -11.95 -33.82 -12.46
CA ASN A 56 -12.13 -33.89 -13.90
C ASN A 56 -13.62 -33.94 -14.30
N ALA A 57 -13.89 -34.00 -15.62
CA ALA A 57 -15.26 -33.99 -16.14
C ALA A 57 -16.15 -35.12 -15.60
N ARG A 58 -15.56 -36.28 -15.22
CA ARG A 58 -16.32 -37.40 -14.64
C ARG A 58 -16.91 -37.01 -13.28
N TYR A 59 -16.18 -36.24 -12.48
CA TYR A 59 -16.69 -35.76 -11.19
C TYR A 59 -17.92 -34.87 -11.38
N ARG A 60 -17.84 -33.92 -12.32
CA ARG A 60 -18.99 -33.06 -12.66
C ARG A 60 -20.21 -33.89 -13.06
N ASP A 61 -20.03 -34.87 -13.92
CA ASP A 61 -21.14 -35.69 -14.43
C ASP A 61 -21.73 -36.56 -13.30
N SER A 62 -20.89 -37.07 -12.39
CA SER A 62 -21.30 -37.78 -11.16
C SER A 62 -22.11 -36.88 -10.22
N MET A 63 -21.63 -35.66 -9.92
CA MET A 63 -22.34 -34.69 -9.09
C MET A 63 -23.68 -34.26 -9.70
N LYS A 64 -23.74 -34.11 -11.02
CA LYS A 64 -24.98 -33.82 -11.74
C LYS A 64 -26.01 -34.95 -11.57
N ALA A 65 -25.60 -36.20 -11.73
CA ALA A 65 -26.48 -37.36 -11.56
C ALA A 65 -26.97 -37.50 -10.11
N GLN A 66 -26.10 -37.29 -9.12
CA GLN A 66 -26.49 -37.31 -7.69
C GLN A 66 -27.49 -36.19 -7.36
N PHE A 67 -27.31 -35.00 -7.95
CA PHE A 67 -28.22 -33.88 -7.76
C PHE A 67 -29.60 -34.11 -8.40
N GLU A 68 -29.64 -34.69 -9.60
CA GLU A 68 -30.89 -35.06 -10.26
C GLU A 68 -31.65 -36.11 -9.43
N ALA A 69 -30.95 -37.15 -8.96
CA ALA A 69 -31.53 -38.16 -8.08
C ALA A 69 -32.06 -37.57 -6.75
N TYR A 70 -31.33 -36.62 -6.16
CA TYR A 70 -31.79 -35.88 -4.97
C TYR A 70 -33.11 -35.16 -5.24
N ARG A 71 -33.20 -34.42 -6.36
CA ARG A 71 -34.41 -33.67 -6.74
C ARG A 71 -35.60 -34.59 -7.01
N GLU A 72 -35.37 -35.77 -7.57
CA GLU A 72 -36.42 -36.78 -7.79
C GLU A 72 -36.89 -37.45 -6.49
N SER A 73 -35.96 -37.68 -5.55
CA SER A 73 -36.26 -38.35 -4.28
C SER A 73 -37.08 -37.50 -3.30
N GLY A 74 -37.06 -36.18 -3.44
CA GLY A 74 -37.68 -35.24 -2.49
C GLY A 74 -37.04 -35.28 -1.10
N ALA A 75 -35.78 -35.72 -0.98
CA ALA A 75 -35.08 -35.79 0.29
C ALA A 75 -34.91 -34.40 0.94
N SER A 76 -34.93 -34.36 2.27
CA SER A 76 -34.85 -33.12 3.04
C SER A 76 -33.46 -32.46 3.06
N GLU A 77 -32.41 -33.21 2.72
CA GLU A 77 -31.03 -32.75 2.80
C GLU A 77 -30.22 -33.31 1.62
N LEU A 78 -29.47 -32.44 0.94
CA LEU A 78 -28.52 -32.83 -0.11
C LEU A 78 -27.24 -33.36 0.54
N ARG A 79 -26.82 -34.58 0.19
CA ARG A 79 -25.54 -35.17 0.61
C ARG A 79 -24.82 -35.74 -0.59
N LEU A 80 -23.69 -35.13 -0.94
CA LEU A 80 -22.87 -35.55 -2.07
C LEU A 80 -21.74 -36.46 -1.61
N GLU A 81 -21.34 -37.39 -2.48
CA GLU A 81 -20.17 -38.23 -2.25
C GLU A 81 -18.86 -37.49 -2.59
N ALA A 82 -17.80 -37.81 -1.84
CA ALA A 82 -16.46 -37.32 -2.11
C ALA A 82 -15.91 -37.92 -3.43
N PRO A 83 -15.00 -37.21 -4.14
CA PRO A 83 -14.48 -37.65 -5.43
C PRO A 83 -13.70 -38.97 -5.33
N GLN A 84 -13.92 -39.84 -6.29
CA GLN A 84 -13.22 -41.13 -6.44
C GLN A 84 -11.91 -40.98 -7.23
N LEU A 85 -10.99 -41.95 -7.13
CA LEU A 85 -9.66 -41.87 -7.77
C LEU A 85 -9.70 -41.50 -9.27
N GLN A 86 -10.65 -42.04 -10.02
CA GLN A 86 -10.84 -41.79 -11.46
C GLN A 86 -11.41 -40.40 -11.78
N GLU A 87 -11.92 -39.69 -10.78
CA GLU A 87 -12.57 -38.38 -10.86
C GLU A 87 -11.61 -37.24 -10.49
N LEU A 88 -10.42 -37.58 -9.95
CA LEU A 88 -9.39 -36.62 -9.57
C LEU A 88 -8.61 -36.14 -10.79
N GLY A 89 -8.22 -34.86 -10.76
CA GLY A 89 -7.31 -34.27 -11.74
C GLY A 89 -5.84 -34.30 -11.30
N VAL A 90 -5.60 -34.39 -9.99
CA VAL A 90 -4.29 -34.65 -9.38
C VAL A 90 -4.38 -35.99 -8.67
N LEU A 91 -3.48 -36.93 -8.97
CA LEU A 91 -3.46 -38.22 -8.30
C LEU A 91 -2.68 -38.14 -6.99
N PRO A 92 -3.07 -38.88 -5.93
CA PRO A 92 -2.26 -38.99 -4.72
C PRO A 92 -0.91 -39.64 -5.07
N SER A 93 0.21 -38.94 -4.84
CA SER A 93 1.54 -39.51 -5.06
C SER A 93 1.94 -40.43 -3.89
N SER A 94 2.60 -41.55 -4.20
CA SER A 94 3.11 -42.50 -3.19
C SER A 94 4.42 -42.04 -2.51
N GLY A 95 5.01 -40.92 -2.97
CA GLY A 95 6.22 -40.31 -2.41
C GLY A 95 5.92 -38.87 -1.99
N GLY A 96 6.26 -38.53 -0.75
CA GLY A 96 5.88 -37.28 -0.10
C GLY A 96 6.47 -36.04 -0.79
N ASN A 97 5.61 -35.26 -1.46
CA ASN A 97 5.91 -33.90 -1.89
C ASN A 97 5.75 -32.88 -0.75
N GLY A 98 6.31 -33.23 0.42
CA GLY A 98 6.36 -32.39 1.61
C GLY A 98 7.66 -31.57 1.71
N GLY A 99 8.25 -31.19 0.58
CA GLY A 99 9.43 -30.33 0.55
C GLY A 99 9.07 -28.87 0.77
N SER A 100 8.72 -28.50 2.00
CA SER A 100 8.83 -27.09 2.40
C SER A 100 10.30 -26.69 2.19
N ARG A 101 10.59 -25.59 1.49
CA ARG A 101 11.91 -24.95 1.55
C ARG A 101 12.16 -24.55 3.02
N SER A 102 12.70 -25.46 3.82
CA SER A 102 13.21 -25.11 5.15
C SER A 102 14.50 -24.34 4.93
N ASN A 103 14.46 -23.07 5.33
CA ASN A 103 15.59 -22.18 5.35
C ASN A 103 16.64 -22.76 6.33
N SER A 104 17.58 -23.55 5.82
CA SER A 104 18.67 -24.12 6.61
C SER A 104 20.01 -23.58 6.10
N ASN A 105 20.48 -22.53 6.80
CA ASN A 105 21.89 -22.20 6.84
C ASN A 105 22.62 -23.32 7.59
N GLY A 106 23.52 -24.06 6.92
CA GLY A 106 24.35 -25.05 7.60
C GLY A 106 25.23 -25.91 6.71
N SER A 107 26.47 -25.47 6.51
CA SER A 107 27.70 -26.26 6.29
C SER A 107 27.79 -27.26 5.12
N THR A 108 28.71 -26.93 4.22
CA THR A 108 29.48 -27.77 3.32
C THR A 108 29.81 -29.18 3.80
N SER A 109 29.51 -30.17 2.96
CA SER A 109 30.46 -31.27 2.70
C SER A 109 30.37 -31.67 1.22
N GLY A 110 31.54 -31.78 0.58
CA GLY A 110 31.68 -31.98 -0.85
C GLY A 110 31.25 -33.37 -1.30
N GLY A 111 30.48 -33.40 -2.39
CA GLY A 111 30.16 -34.58 -3.15
C GLY A 111 29.63 -34.15 -4.51
N ASN A 112 30.43 -34.39 -5.56
CA ASN A 112 30.09 -34.12 -6.95
C ASN A 112 28.92 -35.05 -7.34
N GLY A 113 27.69 -34.53 -7.37
CA GLY A 113 26.47 -35.26 -7.72
C GLY A 113 25.49 -34.33 -8.44
N GLY A 114 24.96 -34.79 -9.58
CA GLY A 114 24.20 -34.00 -10.54
C GLY A 114 23.02 -33.23 -9.94
N ILE A 115 22.81 -32.02 -10.45
CA ILE A 115 21.66 -31.16 -10.17
C ILE A 115 20.40 -31.89 -10.67
N GLY A 116 19.69 -32.58 -9.78
CA GLY A 116 18.36 -33.10 -10.07
C GLY A 116 17.38 -31.92 -10.20
N ALA A 117 16.66 -31.84 -11.31
CA ALA A 117 15.63 -30.82 -11.55
C ALA A 117 14.54 -30.93 -10.47
N ALA A 118 14.23 -29.81 -9.80
CA ALA A 118 13.15 -29.76 -8.81
C ALA A 118 11.79 -29.94 -9.51
N THR A 119 10.93 -30.80 -8.99
CA THR A 119 9.58 -30.99 -9.52
C THR A 119 8.71 -29.75 -9.25
N PRO A 120 7.94 -29.27 -10.24
CA PRO A 120 7.08 -28.09 -10.05
C PRO A 120 6.01 -28.33 -8.99
N GLN A 121 5.65 -27.28 -8.25
CA GLN A 121 4.54 -27.32 -7.28
C GLN A 121 3.19 -27.15 -7.99
N TYR A 122 2.10 -27.54 -7.33
CA TYR A 122 0.75 -27.46 -7.89
C TYR A 122 -0.05 -26.28 -7.32
N ILE A 123 -0.73 -25.56 -8.20
CA ILE A 123 -1.84 -24.66 -7.86
C ILE A 123 -3.12 -25.34 -8.34
N GLY A 124 -4.08 -25.54 -7.44
CA GLY A 124 -5.35 -26.18 -7.76
C GLY A 124 -6.27 -25.24 -8.53
N LEU A 125 -6.90 -25.72 -9.60
CA LEU A 125 -8.00 -25.04 -10.29
C LEU A 125 -9.30 -25.71 -9.87
N VAL A 126 -10.15 -24.95 -9.17
CA VAL A 126 -11.46 -25.41 -8.72
C VAL A 126 -12.40 -25.58 -9.91
N SER A 127 -13.30 -26.55 -9.80
CA SER A 127 -14.32 -26.84 -10.79
C SER A 127 -15.06 -25.58 -11.29
N SER A 128 -15.12 -25.39 -12.60
CA SER A 128 -15.73 -24.18 -13.21
C SER A 128 -17.26 -24.20 -13.23
N PHE A 129 -17.88 -25.35 -12.95
CA PHE A 129 -19.34 -25.49 -12.97
C PHE A 129 -20.02 -24.99 -11.69
N LEU A 130 -19.25 -24.66 -10.65
CA LEU A 130 -19.81 -24.17 -9.39
C LEU A 130 -20.59 -22.87 -9.58
N GLU A 131 -21.66 -22.75 -8.81
CA GLU A 131 -22.59 -21.62 -8.78
C GLU A 131 -22.87 -21.22 -7.33
N LEU A 132 -21.82 -20.77 -6.63
CA LEU A 132 -21.89 -20.29 -5.23
C LEU A 132 -22.81 -19.06 -5.07
N ASP A 133 -23.17 -18.41 -6.18
CA ASP A 133 -24.03 -17.23 -6.25
C ASP A 133 -25.46 -17.54 -6.72
N SER A 134 -25.87 -18.81 -6.75
CA SER A 134 -27.21 -19.19 -7.22
C SER A 134 -28.34 -18.69 -6.33
N SER A 135 -29.44 -18.26 -6.97
CA SER A 135 -30.69 -17.97 -6.26
C SER A 135 -31.26 -19.25 -5.63
N GLU A 136 -31.07 -20.39 -6.31
CA GLU A 136 -31.52 -21.70 -5.86
C GLU A 136 -30.64 -22.21 -4.71
N VAL A 137 -31.25 -22.46 -3.56
CA VAL A 137 -30.55 -22.91 -2.35
C VAL A 137 -29.83 -24.23 -2.57
N ASP A 138 -30.50 -25.19 -3.22
CA ASP A 138 -29.94 -26.54 -3.45
C ASP A 138 -28.72 -26.50 -4.39
N VAL A 139 -28.72 -25.62 -5.39
CA VAL A 139 -27.58 -25.44 -6.32
C VAL A 139 -26.39 -24.80 -5.59
N ARG A 140 -26.64 -23.84 -4.69
CA ARG A 140 -25.57 -23.28 -3.85
C ARG A 140 -25.01 -24.32 -2.89
N GLU A 141 -25.87 -25.11 -2.25
CA GLU A 141 -25.43 -26.14 -1.30
C GLU A 141 -24.64 -27.24 -2.01
N LEU A 142 -25.06 -27.66 -3.21
CA LEU A 142 -24.25 -28.51 -4.09
C LEU A 142 -22.87 -27.89 -4.37
N SER A 143 -22.87 -26.63 -4.80
CA SER A 143 -21.63 -25.94 -5.17
C SER A 143 -20.69 -25.78 -3.97
N LEU A 144 -21.25 -25.56 -2.78
CA LEU A 144 -20.51 -25.45 -1.54
C LEU A 144 -19.92 -26.80 -1.11
N GLN A 145 -20.69 -27.89 -1.14
CA GLN A 145 -20.20 -29.23 -0.81
C GLN A 145 -19.10 -29.68 -1.77
N VAL A 146 -19.26 -29.42 -3.07
CA VAL A 146 -18.21 -29.72 -4.06
C VAL A 146 -16.95 -28.89 -3.77
N LEU A 147 -17.08 -27.60 -3.49
CA LEU A 147 -15.93 -26.76 -3.11
C LEU A 147 -15.23 -27.31 -1.86
N GLN A 148 -15.99 -27.73 -0.85
CA GLN A 148 -15.45 -28.32 0.37
C GLN A 148 -14.66 -29.60 0.06
N HIS A 149 -15.20 -30.53 -0.72
CA HIS A 149 -14.51 -31.76 -1.13
C HIS A 149 -13.21 -31.46 -1.91
N GLU A 150 -13.25 -30.50 -2.82
CA GLU A 150 -12.06 -30.11 -3.59
C GLU A 150 -10.97 -29.48 -2.69
N LEU A 151 -11.37 -28.66 -1.72
CA LEU A 151 -10.44 -28.05 -0.76
C LEU A 151 -9.86 -29.08 0.23
N GLU A 152 -10.67 -30.02 0.71
CA GLU A 152 -10.22 -31.14 1.53
C GLU A 152 -9.19 -31.98 0.77
N TYR A 153 -9.48 -32.30 -0.48
CA TYR A 153 -8.56 -33.05 -1.33
C TYR A 153 -7.27 -32.26 -1.61
N ALA A 154 -7.37 -30.98 -1.95
CA ALA A 154 -6.22 -30.10 -2.15
C ALA A 154 -5.30 -30.10 -0.92
N ASN A 155 -5.87 -29.93 0.28
CA ASN A 155 -5.12 -29.97 1.53
C ASN A 155 -4.50 -31.36 1.77
N PHE A 156 -5.22 -32.45 1.46
CA PHE A 156 -4.72 -33.82 1.60
C PHE A 156 -3.48 -34.09 0.73
N VAL A 157 -3.44 -33.60 -0.51
CA VAL A 157 -2.28 -33.75 -1.40
C VAL A 157 -1.21 -32.67 -1.24
N GLY A 158 -1.41 -31.72 -0.31
CA GLY A 158 -0.44 -30.66 -0.02
C GLY A 158 -0.49 -29.45 -0.97
N ILE A 159 -1.57 -29.28 -1.73
CA ILE A 159 -1.82 -28.07 -2.52
C ILE A 159 -2.22 -26.93 -1.57
N ARG A 160 -1.38 -25.90 -1.50
CA ARG A 160 -1.54 -24.77 -0.55
C ARG A 160 -2.40 -23.63 -1.08
N GLN A 161 -2.63 -23.58 -2.39
CA GLN A 161 -3.37 -22.52 -3.05
C GLN A 161 -4.28 -23.08 -4.14
N VAL A 162 -5.49 -22.54 -4.20
CA VAL A 162 -6.46 -22.85 -5.24
C VAL A 162 -7.01 -21.58 -5.91
N ILE A 163 -7.42 -21.70 -7.16
CA ILE A 163 -8.06 -20.64 -7.93
C ILE A 163 -9.52 -21.01 -8.15
N VAL A 164 -10.43 -20.12 -7.74
CA VAL A 164 -11.89 -20.23 -7.91
C VAL A 164 -12.34 -19.25 -9.00
N ALA A 165 -13.35 -19.66 -9.77
CA ALA A 165 -13.98 -18.83 -10.79
C ALA A 165 -14.61 -17.56 -10.18
N PRO A 166 -14.70 -16.45 -10.94
CA PRO A 166 -15.42 -15.26 -10.48
C PRO A 166 -16.90 -15.56 -10.24
N PRO A 167 -17.59 -14.75 -9.39
CA PRO A 167 -19.04 -14.78 -9.33
C PRO A 167 -19.63 -14.46 -10.72
N LYS A 168 -20.66 -15.21 -11.13
CA LYS A 168 -21.33 -15.07 -12.42
C LYS A 168 -22.41 -13.97 -12.38
N ARG A 169 -22.94 -13.68 -11.19
CA ARG A 169 -24.09 -12.81 -10.95
C ARG A 169 -23.81 -11.77 -9.88
N LEU A 170 -23.86 -10.50 -10.27
CA LEU A 170 -23.62 -9.37 -9.35
C LEU A 170 -24.80 -9.11 -8.40
N ASN A 171 -26.03 -9.40 -8.81
CA ASN A 171 -27.23 -9.20 -7.97
C ASN A 171 -27.27 -10.16 -6.77
N THR A 172 -26.64 -11.32 -6.88
CA THR A 172 -26.57 -12.35 -5.83
C THR A 172 -25.15 -12.52 -5.27
N LEU A 173 -24.29 -11.51 -5.43
CA LEU A 173 -22.90 -11.51 -4.96
C LEU A 173 -22.76 -11.85 -3.46
N HIS A 174 -23.74 -11.45 -2.65
CA HIS A 174 -23.76 -11.75 -1.23
C HIS A 174 -23.80 -13.25 -0.93
N TYR A 175 -24.46 -14.06 -1.76
CA TYR A 175 -24.47 -15.52 -1.61
C TYR A 175 -23.11 -16.14 -1.92
N TYR A 176 -22.40 -15.62 -2.92
CA TYR A 176 -21.04 -16.03 -3.23
C TYR A 176 -20.13 -15.82 -2.03
N ALA A 177 -20.15 -14.60 -1.47
CA ALA A 177 -19.29 -14.24 -0.34
C ALA A 177 -19.67 -14.98 0.95
N GLN A 178 -20.96 -15.21 1.20
CA GLN A 178 -21.42 -16.03 2.34
C GLN A 178 -20.97 -17.49 2.22
N SER A 179 -21.02 -18.06 1.01
CA SER A 179 -20.53 -19.42 0.75
C SER A 179 -19.03 -19.53 1.07
N LEU A 180 -18.22 -18.56 0.62
CA LEU A 180 -16.81 -18.51 0.97
C LEU A 180 -16.57 -18.29 2.48
N ALA A 181 -17.35 -17.42 3.13
CA ALA A 181 -17.25 -17.21 4.57
C ALA A 181 -17.53 -18.50 5.35
N ARG A 182 -18.54 -19.29 4.95
CA ARG A 182 -18.83 -20.62 5.53
C ARG A 182 -17.65 -21.57 5.37
N VAL A 183 -16.99 -21.57 4.20
CA VAL A 183 -15.78 -22.38 3.98
C VAL A 183 -14.67 -21.97 4.93
N PHE A 184 -14.39 -20.66 5.08
CA PHE A 184 -13.34 -20.21 5.99
C PHE A 184 -13.64 -20.53 7.46
N ASP A 185 -14.90 -20.35 7.89
CA ASP A 185 -15.34 -20.67 9.26
C ASP A 185 -15.20 -22.19 9.55
N GLN A 186 -15.41 -23.07 8.56
CA GLN A 186 -15.30 -24.52 8.71
C GLN A 186 -13.85 -25.03 8.70
N PHE A 187 -13.01 -24.54 7.79
CA PHE A 187 -11.64 -25.04 7.62
C PHE A 187 -10.64 -24.39 8.59
N GLY A 188 -10.87 -23.13 8.96
CA GLY A 188 -9.94 -22.32 9.75
C GLY A 188 -8.55 -22.27 9.10
N GLU A 189 -7.50 -22.46 9.90
CA GLU A 189 -6.11 -22.42 9.44
C GLU A 189 -5.73 -23.52 8.44
N ARG A 190 -6.50 -24.61 8.37
CA ARG A 190 -6.29 -25.71 7.42
C ARG A 190 -6.75 -25.36 6.01
N CYS A 191 -7.45 -24.25 5.82
CA CYS A 191 -7.95 -23.83 4.52
C CYS A 191 -6.76 -23.48 3.61
N PRO A 192 -6.65 -24.09 2.41
CA PRO A 192 -5.78 -23.59 1.36
C PRO A 192 -6.10 -22.12 1.06
N THR A 193 -5.13 -21.36 0.57
CA THR A 193 -5.39 -20.01 0.08
C THR A 193 -6.35 -20.08 -1.10
N VAL A 194 -7.54 -19.51 -0.95
CA VAL A 194 -8.57 -19.41 -1.98
C VAL A 194 -8.37 -18.10 -2.74
N SER A 195 -8.01 -18.18 -4.00
CA SER A 195 -7.76 -17.03 -4.87
C SER A 195 -8.89 -16.88 -5.89
N ILE A 196 -9.58 -15.74 -5.90
CA ILE A 196 -10.65 -15.48 -6.87
C ILE A 196 -10.03 -14.96 -8.17
N SER A 197 -10.33 -15.62 -9.30
CA SER A 197 -9.89 -15.15 -10.62
C SER A 197 -10.74 -13.99 -11.10
N LEU A 198 -10.14 -12.80 -11.23
CA LEU A 198 -10.80 -11.57 -11.68
C LEU A 198 -10.02 -10.92 -12.84
N PRO A 199 -10.70 -10.23 -13.78
CA PRO A 199 -10.00 -9.31 -14.67
C PRO A 199 -9.36 -8.17 -13.86
N LEU A 200 -8.28 -7.58 -14.36
CA LEU A 200 -7.66 -6.46 -13.65
C LEU A 200 -8.56 -5.22 -13.60
N PHE A 201 -9.24 -4.92 -14.71
CA PHE A 201 -10.27 -3.89 -14.81
C PHE A 201 -11.16 -4.11 -16.04
N GLU A 202 -12.28 -3.38 -16.10
CA GLU A 202 -13.20 -3.33 -17.23
C GLU A 202 -13.22 -1.92 -17.85
N ASP A 203 -13.39 -1.83 -19.17
CA ASP A 203 -13.30 -0.53 -19.89
C ASP A 203 -14.43 0.43 -19.54
N SER A 204 -15.63 -0.07 -19.22
CA SER A 204 -16.78 0.76 -18.88
C SER A 204 -16.64 1.45 -17.53
N ASP A 205 -16.04 0.76 -16.56
CA ASP A 205 -15.81 1.23 -15.20
C ASP A 205 -14.53 0.58 -14.65
N PRO A 206 -13.38 1.29 -14.68
CA PRO A 206 -12.10 0.69 -14.35
C PRO A 206 -11.94 0.18 -12.92
N LEU A 207 -12.85 0.53 -12.00
CA LEU A 207 -12.79 0.10 -10.60
C LEU A 207 -13.96 -0.82 -10.21
N SER A 208 -14.87 -1.18 -11.14
CA SER A 208 -15.99 -2.12 -10.88
C SER A 208 -15.50 -3.46 -10.34
N THR A 209 -14.43 -4.01 -10.93
CA THR A 209 -13.85 -5.29 -10.51
C THR A 209 -13.22 -5.21 -9.12
N TRP A 210 -12.61 -4.08 -8.78
CA TRP A 210 -12.08 -3.84 -7.45
C TRP A 210 -13.19 -3.69 -6.41
N GLU A 211 -14.30 -3.03 -6.74
CA GLU A 211 -15.47 -2.95 -5.85
C GLU A 211 -16.07 -4.32 -5.56
N LEU A 212 -16.22 -5.16 -6.59
CA LEU A 212 -16.66 -6.54 -6.46
C LEU A 212 -15.77 -7.29 -5.46
N TRP A 213 -14.45 -7.20 -5.63
CA TRP A 213 -13.48 -7.76 -4.70
C TRP A 213 -13.64 -7.20 -3.28
N ASN A 214 -13.79 -5.88 -3.15
CA ASN A 214 -13.98 -5.20 -1.87
C ASN A 214 -15.24 -5.70 -1.15
N THR A 215 -16.35 -5.87 -1.86
CA THR A 215 -17.58 -6.43 -1.28
C THR A 215 -17.35 -7.84 -0.75
N ILE A 216 -16.72 -8.72 -1.54
CA ILE A 216 -16.45 -10.10 -1.14
C ILE A 216 -15.54 -10.14 0.11
N ARG A 217 -14.40 -9.45 0.11
CA ARG A 217 -13.44 -9.50 1.23
C ARG A 217 -14.07 -9.02 2.55
N LYS A 218 -14.94 -8.01 2.50
CA LYS A 218 -15.64 -7.47 3.68
C LYS A 218 -16.62 -8.50 4.24
N MET A 219 -17.41 -9.13 3.37
CA MET A 219 -18.35 -10.16 3.78
C MET A 219 -17.65 -11.43 4.29
N CYS A 220 -16.44 -11.72 3.80
CA CYS A 220 -15.56 -12.75 4.34
C CYS A 220 -14.72 -12.27 5.54
N ARG A 221 -15.04 -11.12 6.15
CA ARG A 221 -14.40 -10.57 7.36
C ARG A 221 -12.87 -10.47 7.25
N TYR A 222 -12.36 -10.10 6.07
CA TYR A 222 -10.91 -10.03 5.81
C TYR A 222 -10.20 -11.35 6.17
N ALA A 223 -10.72 -12.50 5.70
CA ALA A 223 -10.09 -13.80 5.92
C ALA A 223 -8.66 -13.86 5.36
N GLY A 224 -7.69 -14.30 6.17
CA GLY A 224 -6.26 -14.38 5.80
C GLY A 224 -5.95 -15.34 4.66
N LYS A 225 -6.85 -16.28 4.38
CA LYS A 225 -6.75 -17.26 3.29
C LYS A 225 -7.48 -16.82 2.02
N LEU A 226 -8.08 -15.64 2.00
CA LEU A 226 -8.74 -15.09 0.80
C LEU A 226 -7.77 -14.18 0.04
N SER A 227 -7.61 -14.43 -1.25
CA SER A 227 -6.75 -13.64 -2.14
C SER A 227 -7.38 -13.45 -3.52
N VAL A 228 -6.68 -12.76 -4.41
CA VAL A 228 -7.11 -12.52 -5.79
C VAL A 228 -6.04 -12.94 -6.80
N SER A 229 -6.50 -13.47 -7.93
CA SER A 229 -5.70 -13.76 -9.13
C SER A 229 -6.15 -12.83 -10.25
N LEU A 230 -5.27 -11.97 -10.74
CA LEU A 230 -5.62 -10.92 -11.70
C LEU A 230 -5.23 -11.29 -13.13
N ALA A 231 -6.20 -11.28 -14.05
CA ALA A 231 -5.93 -11.46 -15.47
C ALA A 231 -5.40 -10.16 -16.11
N LEU A 232 -4.27 -10.26 -16.80
CA LEU A 232 -3.63 -9.10 -17.41
C LEU A 232 -4.46 -8.51 -18.55
N PRO A 233 -4.59 -7.18 -18.60
CA PRO A 233 -5.36 -6.51 -19.63
C PRO A 233 -4.58 -6.44 -20.96
N ARG A 234 -5.32 -6.32 -22.06
CA ARG A 234 -4.76 -6.03 -23.39
C ARG A 234 -4.55 -4.53 -23.62
N GLN A 235 -5.14 -3.70 -22.77
CA GLN A 235 -5.11 -2.25 -22.85
C GLN A 235 -4.37 -1.65 -21.66
N ARG A 236 -3.97 -0.39 -21.78
CA ARG A 236 -3.18 0.30 -20.75
C ARG A 236 -4.00 0.49 -19.48
N THR A 237 -3.56 -0.11 -18.38
CA THR A 237 -4.14 0.09 -17.05
C THR A 237 -3.99 1.55 -16.59
N PRO A 238 -5.08 2.20 -16.15
CA PRO A 238 -4.98 3.50 -15.48
C PRO A 238 -4.15 3.41 -14.19
N GLY A 239 -3.33 4.44 -13.91
CA GLY A 239 -2.40 4.42 -12.76
C GLY A 239 -3.09 4.20 -11.41
N TYR A 240 -4.20 4.89 -11.18
CA TYR A 240 -4.98 4.78 -9.94
C TYR A 240 -5.60 3.38 -9.72
N VAL A 241 -5.83 2.60 -10.80
CA VAL A 241 -6.31 1.22 -10.71
C VAL A 241 -5.16 0.29 -10.32
N LEU A 242 -3.99 0.48 -10.92
CA LEU A 242 -2.79 -0.30 -10.56
C LEU A 242 -2.41 -0.06 -9.10
N GLU A 243 -2.31 1.21 -8.68
CA GLU A 243 -2.00 1.59 -7.29
C GLU A 243 -2.96 0.95 -6.28
N ARG A 244 -4.23 0.81 -6.66
CA ARG A 244 -5.23 0.12 -5.84
C ARG A 244 -4.86 -1.34 -5.63
N TRP A 245 -4.67 -2.09 -6.72
CA TRP A 245 -4.35 -3.52 -6.67
C TRP A 245 -3.00 -3.83 -6.04
N LEU A 246 -2.03 -2.91 -6.11
CA LEU A 246 -0.73 -3.05 -5.44
C LEU A 246 -0.84 -3.11 -3.91
N SER A 247 -1.95 -2.64 -3.33
CA SER A 247 -2.23 -2.72 -1.88
C SER A 247 -3.10 -3.93 -1.48
N GLU A 248 -3.52 -4.75 -2.44
CA GLU A 248 -4.42 -5.90 -2.25
C GLU A 248 -3.66 -7.23 -2.19
N PRO A 249 -4.24 -8.30 -1.61
CA PRO A 249 -3.59 -9.61 -1.52
C PRO A 249 -3.65 -10.36 -2.86
N VAL A 250 -2.86 -9.90 -3.83
CA VAL A 250 -2.73 -10.50 -5.15
C VAL A 250 -1.70 -11.64 -5.09
N THR A 251 -2.14 -12.87 -5.36
CA THR A 251 -1.27 -14.07 -5.34
C THR A 251 -0.91 -14.57 -6.73
N CYS A 252 -1.70 -14.27 -7.76
CA CYS A 252 -1.36 -14.63 -9.14
C CYS A 252 -1.61 -13.51 -10.15
N LEU A 253 -0.75 -13.45 -11.16
CA LEU A 253 -0.98 -12.72 -12.41
C LEU A 253 -1.23 -13.73 -13.54
N LEU A 254 -2.44 -13.72 -14.11
CA LEU A 254 -2.83 -14.63 -15.18
C LEU A 254 -2.56 -13.97 -16.54
N ILE A 255 -1.68 -14.57 -17.34
CA ILE A 255 -1.30 -14.02 -18.65
C ILE A 255 -1.73 -14.99 -19.75
N SER A 256 -2.71 -14.57 -20.54
CA SER A 256 -3.09 -15.29 -21.75
C SER A 256 -2.05 -15.08 -22.84
N ALA A 257 -1.75 -16.13 -23.61
CA ALA A 257 -0.93 -16.04 -24.83
C ALA A 257 -1.40 -14.94 -25.80
N SER A 258 -2.69 -14.61 -25.77
CA SER A 258 -3.30 -13.56 -26.58
C SER A 258 -2.94 -12.11 -26.20
N VAL A 259 -2.33 -11.91 -25.03
CA VAL A 259 -1.83 -10.60 -24.57
C VAL A 259 -0.46 -10.28 -25.17
N PHE A 260 0.26 -11.31 -25.64
CA PHE A 260 1.57 -11.16 -26.26
C PHE A 260 1.45 -10.65 -27.69
N THR A 261 2.46 -9.91 -28.08
CA THR A 261 2.70 -9.46 -29.46
C THR A 261 4.02 -10.03 -29.94
N THR A 262 4.23 -10.14 -31.25
CA THR A 262 5.52 -10.58 -31.79
C THR A 262 6.46 -9.40 -32.00
N ASN A 263 7.73 -9.59 -31.66
CA ASN A 263 8.78 -8.65 -32.09
C ASN A 263 9.21 -8.90 -33.55
N GLN A 264 10.18 -8.12 -34.03
CA GLN A 264 10.76 -8.26 -35.38
C GLN A 264 11.43 -9.63 -35.67
N TYR A 265 11.70 -10.41 -34.62
CA TYR A 265 12.29 -11.75 -34.69
C TYR A 265 11.25 -12.85 -34.42
N ASN A 266 9.96 -12.53 -34.42
CA ASN A 266 8.83 -13.43 -34.13
C ASN A 266 8.80 -14.03 -32.72
N TYR A 267 9.51 -13.47 -31.76
CA TYR A 267 9.42 -13.87 -30.34
C TYR A 267 8.25 -13.17 -29.64
N PRO A 268 7.56 -13.86 -28.71
CA PRO A 268 6.47 -13.26 -27.92
C PRO A 268 7.03 -12.23 -26.95
N VAL A 269 6.47 -11.03 -26.96
CA VAL A 269 6.81 -9.92 -26.07
C VAL A 269 5.55 -9.24 -25.55
N LEU A 270 5.61 -8.76 -24.31
CA LEU A 270 4.56 -7.94 -23.71
C LEU A 270 4.78 -6.47 -24.07
N ASN A 271 3.69 -5.72 -24.15
CA ASN A 271 3.73 -4.27 -24.27
C ASN A 271 4.40 -3.61 -23.03
N ARG A 272 4.82 -2.34 -23.16
CA ARG A 272 5.55 -1.63 -22.09
C ARG A 272 4.74 -1.46 -20.80
N PHE A 273 3.42 -1.30 -20.88
CA PHE A 273 2.59 -1.09 -19.69
C PHE A 273 2.42 -2.38 -18.88
N ASN A 274 2.29 -3.54 -19.52
CA ASN A 274 2.27 -4.84 -18.84
C ASN A 274 3.64 -5.22 -18.30
N GLN A 275 4.74 -4.84 -18.97
CA GLN A 275 6.07 -4.95 -18.39
C GLN A 275 6.18 -4.11 -17.09
N HIS A 276 5.74 -2.85 -17.12
CA HIS A 276 5.73 -1.98 -15.95
C HIS A 276 4.85 -2.54 -14.82
N LEU A 277 3.66 -3.08 -15.15
CA LEU A 277 2.76 -3.71 -14.20
C LEU A 277 3.42 -4.89 -13.48
N ILE A 278 4.07 -5.80 -14.23
CA ILE A 278 4.82 -6.93 -13.65
C ILE A 278 5.93 -6.42 -12.75
N THR A 279 6.71 -5.42 -13.20
CA THR A 279 7.78 -4.82 -12.37
C THR A 279 7.23 -4.17 -11.10
N ALA A 280 6.05 -3.55 -11.15
CA ALA A 280 5.42 -2.94 -9.97
C ALA A 280 5.05 -3.99 -8.92
N PHE A 281 4.41 -5.10 -9.32
CA PHE A 281 4.15 -6.22 -8.40
C PHE A 281 5.44 -6.88 -7.91
N GLN A 282 6.41 -7.08 -8.80
CA GLN A 282 7.71 -7.65 -8.45
C GLN A 282 8.45 -6.82 -7.40
N ARG A 283 8.37 -5.49 -7.45
CA ARG A 283 8.94 -4.60 -6.42
C ARG A 283 8.28 -4.79 -5.06
N ILE A 284 6.96 -4.97 -5.03
CA ILE A 284 6.24 -5.21 -3.78
C ILE A 284 6.61 -6.58 -3.23
N ASN A 285 6.46 -7.65 -3.99
CA ASN A 285 6.74 -9.02 -3.52
C ASN A 285 8.24 -9.30 -3.28
N GLY A 286 9.13 -8.65 -4.03
CA GLY A 286 10.59 -8.77 -3.83
C GLY A 286 11.07 -8.11 -2.53
N ASN A 287 10.39 -7.05 -2.10
CA ASN A 287 10.66 -6.38 -0.83
C ASN A 287 9.81 -6.94 0.31
N ALA A 288 8.79 -7.77 0.04
CA ALA A 288 7.76 -8.08 1.02
C ALA A 288 7.54 -9.57 1.32
N SER A 289 8.14 -10.08 2.40
CA SER A 289 7.86 -11.42 2.92
C SER A 289 6.42 -11.61 3.42
N GLN A 290 5.71 -10.52 3.78
CA GLN A 290 4.32 -10.57 4.25
C GLN A 290 3.28 -10.75 3.14
N PHE A 291 3.60 -10.45 1.88
CA PHE A 291 2.65 -10.53 0.75
C PHE A 291 2.61 -11.93 0.13
N GLY A 292 3.41 -12.86 0.66
CA GLY A 292 3.55 -14.19 0.12
C GLY A 292 4.24 -14.22 -1.24
N GLU A 293 4.24 -15.40 -1.82
CA GLU A 293 4.79 -15.70 -3.15
C GLU A 293 3.79 -15.20 -4.21
N LEU A 294 4.30 -14.55 -5.27
CA LEU A 294 3.50 -14.18 -6.45
C LEU A 294 3.75 -15.16 -7.58
N ALA A 295 2.71 -15.77 -8.14
CA ALA A 295 2.83 -16.65 -9.30
C ALA A 295 2.35 -15.95 -10.60
N ILE A 296 3.20 -15.91 -11.62
CA ILE A 296 2.81 -15.52 -12.98
C ILE A 296 2.40 -16.79 -13.73
N LEU A 297 1.11 -16.93 -14.05
CA LEU A 297 0.56 -18.13 -14.69
C LEU A 297 0.26 -17.88 -16.17
N LEU A 298 0.99 -18.59 -17.03
CA LEU A 298 0.80 -18.57 -18.48
C LEU A 298 -0.28 -19.56 -18.92
N HIS A 299 -1.20 -19.14 -19.78
CA HIS A 299 -2.26 -20.01 -20.29
C HIS A 299 -2.67 -19.69 -21.73
N GLY A 300 -3.29 -20.66 -22.41
CA GLY A 300 -3.81 -20.48 -23.77
C GLY A 300 -2.73 -20.50 -24.85
N MET A 301 -1.54 -21.02 -24.56
CA MET A 301 -0.40 -21.06 -25.49
C MET A 301 -0.67 -22.00 -26.67
N GLU A 302 -1.43 -23.07 -26.45
CA GLU A 302 -1.84 -24.07 -27.44
C GLU A 302 -2.57 -23.45 -28.63
N LYS A 303 -3.31 -22.37 -28.40
CA LYS A 303 -4.11 -21.68 -29.44
C LYS A 303 -3.27 -20.88 -30.43
N TYR A 304 -1.98 -20.72 -30.16
CA TYR A 304 -1.08 -19.83 -30.92
C TYR A 304 0.17 -20.55 -31.43
N VAL A 305 0.28 -21.86 -31.22
CA VAL A 305 1.41 -22.69 -31.71
C VAL A 305 1.55 -22.61 -33.23
N ASP A 306 0.44 -22.54 -33.98
CA ASP A 306 0.47 -22.46 -35.45
C ASP A 306 0.74 -21.04 -36.00
N LYS A 307 0.51 -20.00 -35.17
CA LYS A 307 0.67 -18.59 -35.58
C LYS A 307 2.07 -18.05 -35.34
N LEU A 308 2.85 -18.75 -34.50
CA LEU A 308 4.18 -18.37 -34.10
C LEU A 308 5.12 -19.49 -34.53
N CYS A 309 6.27 -19.17 -35.15
CA CYS A 309 7.30 -20.17 -35.46
C CYS A 309 8.04 -20.66 -34.20
N VAL A 310 7.37 -20.64 -33.04
CA VAL A 310 7.95 -20.65 -31.71
C VAL A 310 7.02 -21.40 -30.76
N GLY A 311 7.58 -22.29 -29.92
CA GLY A 311 6.82 -23.13 -29.00
C GLY A 311 6.39 -22.44 -27.69
N PRO A 312 5.72 -23.18 -26.78
CA PRO A 312 5.30 -22.66 -25.47
C PRO A 312 6.46 -22.24 -24.55
N SER A 313 7.65 -22.83 -24.70
CA SER A 313 8.82 -22.55 -23.84
C SER A 313 9.35 -21.12 -23.97
N GLN A 314 9.16 -20.46 -25.11
CA GLN A 314 9.68 -19.10 -25.30
C GLN A 314 8.86 -18.03 -24.58
N TYR A 315 7.58 -18.27 -24.30
CA TYR A 315 6.80 -17.40 -23.43
C TYR A 315 7.37 -17.40 -22.01
N LEU A 316 7.69 -18.60 -21.50
CA LEU A 316 8.31 -18.79 -20.19
C LEU A 316 9.69 -18.15 -20.13
N GLU A 317 10.52 -18.34 -21.15
CA GLU A 317 11.85 -17.71 -21.26
C GLU A 317 11.74 -16.17 -21.22
N TYR A 318 10.77 -15.60 -21.94
CA TYR A 318 10.56 -14.15 -21.95
C TYR A 318 10.12 -13.59 -20.59
N ILE A 319 9.19 -14.26 -19.89
CA ILE A 319 8.81 -13.84 -18.53
C ILE A 319 9.99 -13.95 -17.58
N ASN A 320 10.73 -15.05 -17.62
CA ASN A 320 11.95 -15.22 -16.81
C ASN A 320 13.00 -14.15 -17.13
N TYR A 321 13.13 -13.72 -18.39
CA TYR A 321 13.95 -12.58 -18.78
C TYR A 321 13.46 -11.27 -18.15
N LEU A 322 12.15 -10.99 -18.17
CA LEU A 322 11.57 -9.80 -17.53
C LEU A 322 11.81 -9.79 -16.02
N LEU A 323 11.60 -10.92 -15.35
CA LEU A 323 11.83 -11.05 -13.91
C LEU A 323 13.31 -10.86 -13.56
N LYS A 324 14.24 -11.50 -14.28
CA LYS A 324 15.69 -11.27 -14.09
C LYS A 324 16.08 -9.82 -14.33
N LYS A 325 15.45 -9.14 -15.28
CA LYS A 325 15.68 -7.71 -15.51
C LYS A 325 15.14 -6.87 -14.35
N GLY A 326 13.95 -7.18 -13.84
CA GLY A 326 13.38 -6.53 -12.67
C GLY A 326 14.21 -6.72 -11.41
N ASP A 327 14.68 -7.95 -11.15
CA ASP A 327 15.57 -8.27 -10.03
C ASP A 327 16.85 -7.44 -10.06
N LYS A 328 17.44 -7.25 -11.26
CA LYS A 328 18.62 -6.40 -11.43
C LYS A 328 18.34 -4.93 -11.10
N LEU A 329 17.17 -4.41 -11.50
CA LEU A 329 16.78 -3.03 -11.19
C LEU A 329 16.57 -2.84 -9.69
N ILE A 330 15.88 -3.77 -9.05
CA ILE A 330 15.68 -3.79 -7.59
C ILE A 330 17.03 -3.91 -6.87
N ALA A 331 17.92 -4.80 -7.34
CA ALA A 331 19.26 -4.96 -6.79
C ALA A 331 20.10 -3.70 -6.94
N MET A 332 20.00 -2.98 -8.07
CA MET A 332 20.69 -1.71 -8.30
C MET A 332 20.22 -0.63 -7.33
N GLU A 333 18.90 -0.45 -7.21
CA GLU A 333 18.26 0.43 -6.22
C GLU A 333 18.71 0.08 -4.78
N ASN A 334 18.95 -1.20 -4.51
CA ASN A 334 19.44 -1.71 -3.22
C ASN A 334 20.97 -1.71 -3.08
N SER A 335 21.74 -1.57 -4.16
CA SER A 335 23.20 -1.57 -4.15
C SER A 335 23.76 -0.16 -4.13
N ASP A 336 23.12 0.79 -4.79
CA ASP A 336 23.37 2.22 -4.56
C ASP A 336 23.12 2.59 -3.08
N ALA A 337 22.30 1.79 -2.39
CA ALA A 337 22.14 1.86 -0.94
C ALA A 337 23.28 1.26 -0.09
N ASN A 338 24.09 0.35 -0.65
CA ASN A 338 25.10 -0.44 0.07
C ASN A 338 26.54 -0.12 -0.37
N LEU A 339 26.75 0.51 -1.53
CA LEU A 339 28.08 0.73 -2.12
C LEU A 339 28.92 1.78 -1.37
N ASP A 340 28.33 2.60 -0.50
CA ASP A 340 29.08 3.53 0.36
C ASP A 340 29.57 2.90 1.68
N SER A 341 29.28 1.62 1.93
CA SER A 341 29.69 0.91 3.15
C SER A 341 31.14 0.38 3.16
N ASN A 342 31.88 0.51 2.06
CA ASN A 342 33.25 0.01 1.96
C ASN A 342 34.28 1.12 1.75
N SER A 343 34.39 2.01 2.75
CA SER A 343 35.63 2.75 2.99
C SER A 343 36.24 2.39 4.36
N LYS A 344 37.20 1.46 4.30
CA LYS A 344 38.33 1.22 5.22
C LYS A 344 38.04 1.35 6.73
N SER A 345 37.75 0.23 7.38
CA SER A 345 38.36 -0.07 8.69
C SER A 345 38.65 -1.58 8.83
N ASN A 346 39.91 -1.91 9.08
CA ASN A 346 40.37 -3.27 9.38
C ASN A 346 39.81 -3.73 10.75
N PRO A 347 39.27 -4.94 10.89
CA PRO A 347 39.03 -5.50 12.22
C PRO A 347 40.27 -6.26 12.69
N ILE A 348 40.81 -5.84 13.84
CA ILE A 348 41.78 -6.61 14.62
C ILE A 348 41.01 -7.70 15.40
N ALA A 349 41.49 -8.93 15.30
CA ALA A 349 40.95 -10.11 15.96
C ALA A 349 41.24 -10.15 17.48
N ASN A 350 40.26 -10.67 18.25
CA ASN A 350 40.33 -11.42 19.53
C ASN A 350 39.01 -11.16 20.30
N GLY A 351 38.33 -12.08 20.98
CA GLY A 351 38.54 -13.49 21.31
C GLY A 351 37.27 -14.05 22.00
N ASN A 352 37.31 -15.34 22.32
CA ASN A 352 36.25 -16.19 22.89
C ASN A 352 35.31 -15.58 23.96
N GLY A 353 34.02 -15.93 23.86
CA GLY A 353 33.04 -15.80 24.92
C GLY A 353 31.75 -16.56 24.62
N ASN A 354 31.66 -17.80 25.10
CA ASN A 354 30.48 -18.66 25.04
C ASN A 354 29.48 -18.17 26.12
N GLY A 355 28.30 -17.69 25.72
CA GLY A 355 27.31 -17.12 26.64
C GLY A 355 25.89 -17.22 26.08
N ASN A 356 25.16 -18.23 26.54
CA ASN A 356 23.76 -18.49 26.22
C ASN A 356 22.89 -17.45 26.96
N GLY A 357 22.29 -16.51 26.24
CA GLY A 357 21.46 -15.44 26.78
C GLY A 357 20.26 -15.18 25.87
N ASN A 358 19.14 -15.83 26.19
CA ASN A 358 17.86 -15.62 25.52
C ASN A 358 17.25 -14.30 26.03
N GLY A 359 17.45 -13.22 25.28
CA GLY A 359 16.96 -11.89 25.66
C GLY A 359 16.94 -10.92 24.47
N ASN A 360 15.74 -10.67 23.95
CA ASN A 360 15.29 -9.45 23.24
C ASN A 360 16.22 -8.83 22.15
N ALA A 361 16.84 -9.65 21.31
CA ALA A 361 17.68 -9.20 20.19
C ALA A 361 16.91 -8.93 18.87
N ASN A 362 15.58 -9.10 18.83
CA ASN A 362 14.82 -9.08 17.57
C ASN A 362 14.45 -7.68 17.05
N ALA A 363 14.54 -6.62 17.86
CA ALA A 363 14.16 -5.28 17.43
C ALA A 363 15.22 -4.57 16.57
N SER A 364 16.49 -4.95 16.69
CA SER A 364 17.61 -4.14 16.21
C SER A 364 18.23 -4.59 14.89
N HIS A 365 18.02 -5.84 14.49
CA HIS A 365 18.24 -6.28 13.10
C HIS A 365 17.05 -5.92 12.19
N ALA A 366 15.95 -5.44 12.78
CA ALA A 366 14.72 -5.18 12.09
C ALA A 366 14.88 -3.99 11.14
N PHE A 367 15.08 -2.75 11.57
CA PHE A 367 14.90 -1.54 10.73
C PHE A 367 15.59 -1.49 9.34
N PHE A 368 16.69 -2.21 9.08
CA PHE A 368 17.31 -2.34 7.75
C PHE A 368 17.04 -3.66 7.03
N SER A 369 16.37 -4.61 7.69
CA SER A 369 15.76 -5.74 7.00
C SER A 369 14.69 -5.19 6.07
N MET A 370 14.79 -5.55 4.78
CA MET A 370 13.81 -5.19 3.76
C MET A 370 12.41 -5.72 4.08
N GLU A 371 12.29 -6.63 5.04
CA GLU A 371 11.03 -7.25 5.40
C GLU A 371 9.99 -6.23 5.92
N PRO A 372 8.74 -6.33 5.43
CA PRO A 372 7.66 -5.49 5.89
C PRO A 372 7.37 -5.76 7.35
N ARG A 373 7.11 -4.70 8.11
CA ARG A 373 6.76 -4.82 9.51
C ARG A 373 5.96 -3.63 10.00
N VAL A 374 5.13 -3.95 10.99
CA VAL A 374 4.41 -3.00 11.82
C VAL A 374 5.14 -2.94 13.16
N MET A 375 5.61 -1.76 13.54
CA MET A 375 6.36 -1.51 14.77
C MET A 375 5.62 -0.47 15.63
N PRO A 376 5.68 -0.55 16.96
CA PRO A 376 5.29 0.58 17.78
C PRO A 376 6.23 1.76 17.52
N PRO A 377 5.77 3.02 17.61
CA PRO A 377 6.66 4.17 17.68
C PRO A 377 7.64 4.01 18.84
N LEU A 378 8.88 4.46 18.66
CA LEU A 378 9.87 4.43 19.74
C LEU A 378 9.50 5.44 20.82
N LEU A 379 9.92 5.16 22.06
CA LEU A 379 9.77 6.06 23.20
C LEU A 379 11.14 6.36 23.84
N PRO A 380 12.10 7.00 23.13
CA PRO A 380 13.44 7.26 23.68
C PRO A 380 13.40 8.07 24.96
N HIS A 381 12.34 8.87 25.14
CA HIS A 381 12.07 9.62 26.36
C HIS A 381 11.84 8.73 27.59
N CYS A 382 11.10 7.63 27.44
CA CYS A 382 10.72 6.76 28.56
C CYS A 382 11.64 5.55 28.71
N GLU A 383 12.24 5.08 27.62
CA GLU A 383 13.01 3.85 27.57
C GLU A 383 14.47 4.10 27.20
N ASP A 384 15.38 3.35 27.82
CA ASP A 384 16.78 3.36 27.41
C ASP A 384 16.94 2.52 26.13
N LEU A 385 17.27 3.21 25.04
CA LEU A 385 17.47 2.55 23.75
C LEU A 385 18.66 1.58 23.80
N SER A 386 18.49 0.43 23.16
CA SER A 386 19.56 -0.57 23.06
C SER A 386 20.70 -0.10 22.15
N ASN A 387 21.90 -0.63 22.37
CA ASN A 387 23.08 -0.33 21.56
C ASN A 387 22.85 -0.53 20.05
N ALA A 388 22.07 -1.54 19.69
CA ALA A 388 21.83 -1.89 18.30
C ALA A 388 20.78 -0.98 17.64
N VAL A 389 19.90 -0.33 18.41
CA VAL A 389 19.03 0.76 17.91
C VAL A 389 19.87 1.98 17.56
N TYR A 390 20.78 2.43 18.43
CA TYR A 390 21.70 3.53 18.10
C TYR A 390 22.57 3.22 16.87
N GLN A 391 23.07 1.98 16.77
CA GLN A 391 23.84 1.55 15.60
C GLN A 391 23.01 1.58 14.32
N THR A 392 21.70 1.38 14.43
CA THR A 392 20.80 1.51 13.28
C THR A 392 20.70 2.98 12.87
N PHE A 393 20.47 3.90 13.81
CA PHE A 393 20.40 5.33 13.53
C PHE A 393 21.67 5.86 12.87
N GLU A 394 22.83 5.45 13.38
CA GLU A 394 24.15 5.91 12.92
C GLU A 394 24.53 5.44 11.51
N ARG A 395 23.83 4.45 10.94
CA ARG A 395 24.05 4.01 9.55
C ARG A 395 23.50 4.98 8.52
N ASP A 396 22.60 5.89 8.90
CA ASP A 396 22.06 6.90 8.00
C ASP A 396 23.01 8.10 7.90
N ALA A 397 23.97 8.02 6.98
CA ALA A 397 24.94 9.08 6.74
C ALA A 397 24.28 10.40 6.30
N VAL A 398 23.24 10.32 5.44
CA VAL A 398 22.56 11.48 4.87
C VAL A 398 21.96 12.36 5.97
N LYS A 399 21.31 11.74 6.98
CA LYS A 399 20.78 12.48 8.14
C LYS A 399 21.88 13.33 8.78
N TYR A 400 22.99 12.72 9.17
CA TYR A 400 24.05 13.45 9.88
C TYR A 400 24.83 14.42 8.99
N GLU A 401 24.88 14.20 7.67
CA GLU A 401 25.43 15.18 6.71
C GLU A 401 24.57 16.44 6.61
N GLN A 402 23.23 16.29 6.59
CA GLN A 402 22.34 17.45 6.61
C GLN A 402 22.44 18.22 7.92
N TYR A 403 22.54 17.52 9.06
CA TYR A 403 22.85 18.16 10.34
C TYR A 403 24.21 18.86 10.31
N GLU A 404 25.27 18.23 9.79
CA GLU A 404 26.60 18.86 9.67
C GLU A 404 26.54 20.16 8.86
N ARG A 405 25.82 20.16 7.73
CA ARG A 405 25.59 21.37 6.92
C ARG A 405 24.82 22.45 7.68
N ALA A 406 23.76 22.07 8.39
CA ALA A 406 22.95 23.01 9.18
C ALA A 406 23.77 23.64 10.31
N ILE A 407 24.56 22.83 11.02
CA ILE A 407 25.45 23.28 12.09
C ILE A 407 26.52 24.23 11.52
N ALA A 408 27.14 23.90 10.38
CA ALA A 408 28.12 24.77 9.72
C ALA A 408 27.56 26.14 9.36
N MET A 409 26.33 26.17 8.81
CA MET A 409 25.65 27.41 8.45
C MET A 409 25.29 28.24 9.70
N ALA A 410 24.67 27.61 10.70
CA ALA A 410 24.29 28.30 11.93
C ALA A 410 25.49 28.87 12.70
N VAL A 411 26.58 28.09 12.83
CA VAL A 411 27.81 28.57 13.47
C VAL A 411 28.42 29.73 12.68
N SER A 412 28.44 29.65 11.35
CA SER A 412 28.93 30.75 10.50
C SER A 412 28.13 32.03 10.70
N ASP A 413 26.80 31.95 10.73
CA ASP A 413 25.93 33.11 10.96
C ASP A 413 26.16 33.72 12.36
N ILE A 414 26.25 32.89 13.40
CA ILE A 414 26.52 33.33 14.77
C ILE A 414 27.87 34.07 14.86
N LEU A 415 28.88 33.60 14.14
CA LEU A 415 30.20 34.24 14.08
C LEU A 415 30.17 35.57 13.31
N MET A 416 29.41 35.65 12.20
CA MET A 416 29.28 36.86 11.39
C MET A 416 28.49 37.96 12.12
N GLU A 417 27.32 37.64 12.68
CA GLU A 417 26.43 38.61 13.35
C GLU A 417 27.10 39.28 14.56
N ASN A 418 28.07 38.61 15.17
CA ASN A 418 28.77 39.06 16.38
C ASN A 418 30.26 39.37 16.14
N SER A 419 30.63 39.72 14.90
CA SER A 419 32.02 40.04 14.47
C SER A 419 32.77 41.03 15.36
N SER A 420 32.07 41.96 16.02
CA SER A 420 32.64 42.92 16.98
C SER A 420 32.78 42.35 18.41
N ARG A 421 31.96 41.36 18.77
CA ARG A 421 31.91 40.67 20.06
C ARG A 421 32.96 39.56 20.17
N TRP A 422 33.24 38.84 19.07
CA TRP A 422 34.23 37.76 19.00
C TRP A 422 35.69 38.22 18.84
N ARG A 423 35.93 39.54 18.74
CA ARG A 423 37.29 40.12 18.85
C ARG A 423 37.79 40.21 20.30
N GLY A 424 36.94 39.92 21.29
CA GLY A 424 37.30 39.74 22.71
C GLY A 424 37.22 38.28 23.16
N SER A 425 37.44 38.01 24.44
CA SER A 425 37.47 36.68 25.08
C SER A 425 36.14 35.91 25.13
N ASN A 426 35.12 36.31 24.36
CA ASN A 426 33.80 35.67 24.43
C ASN A 426 33.81 34.31 23.74
N GLU A 427 33.21 33.34 24.41
CA GLU A 427 33.14 31.92 24.04
C GLU A 427 31.76 31.59 23.44
N ILE A 428 31.72 30.83 22.34
CA ILE A 428 30.47 30.32 21.77
C ILE A 428 30.02 29.08 22.56
N VAL A 429 28.78 29.10 23.07
CA VAL A 429 28.25 28.00 23.89
C VAL A 429 27.27 27.18 23.06
N ILE A 430 27.60 25.91 22.82
CA ILE A 430 26.82 25.00 21.98
C ILE A 430 26.34 23.83 22.84
N LEU A 431 25.06 23.49 22.72
CA LEU A 431 24.44 22.36 23.41
C LEU A 431 23.97 21.33 22.39
N VAL A 432 24.35 20.07 22.60
CA VAL A 432 23.74 18.89 21.97
C VAL A 432 22.82 18.23 23.00
N ALA A 433 21.51 18.42 22.82
CA ALA A 433 20.47 17.89 23.72
C ALA A 433 19.98 16.53 23.21
N GLY A 434 20.24 15.46 23.98
CA GLY A 434 20.00 14.08 23.55
C GLY A 434 21.12 13.57 22.66
N ALA A 435 22.35 13.56 23.18
CA ALA A 435 23.55 13.29 22.39
C ALA A 435 23.69 11.83 21.91
N GLY A 436 22.95 10.89 22.48
CA GLY A 436 23.03 9.46 22.17
C GLY A 436 24.45 8.95 22.36
N ARG A 437 24.98 8.23 21.36
CA ARG A 437 26.39 7.80 21.36
C ARG A 437 27.36 8.82 20.72
N GLY A 438 26.90 10.04 20.45
CA GLY A 438 27.73 11.18 20.04
C GLY A 438 27.86 11.52 18.55
N PRO A 439 27.07 11.00 17.58
CA PRO A 439 27.29 11.34 16.17
C PRO A 439 27.09 12.84 15.88
N LEU A 440 26.12 13.50 16.53
CA LEU A 440 25.95 14.95 16.38
C LEU A 440 27.04 15.77 17.09
N VAL A 441 27.58 15.25 18.19
CA VAL A 441 28.75 15.84 18.84
C VAL A 441 29.97 15.77 17.91
N ASP A 442 30.19 14.63 17.25
CA ASP A 442 31.25 14.48 16.24
C ASP A 442 31.10 15.49 15.10
N LYS A 443 29.88 15.62 14.53
CA LYS A 443 29.61 16.58 13.45
C LYS A 443 29.87 18.02 13.90
N THR A 444 29.43 18.36 15.10
CA THR A 444 29.64 19.69 15.69
C THR A 444 31.13 19.98 15.88
N PHE A 445 31.88 19.05 16.47
CA PHE A 445 33.32 19.19 16.70
C PHE A 445 34.08 19.35 15.38
N LYS A 446 33.74 18.54 14.37
CA LYS A 446 34.31 18.64 13.01
C LYS A 446 34.06 20.01 12.37
N VAL A 447 32.85 20.54 12.51
CA VAL A 447 32.50 21.87 11.99
C VAL A 447 33.31 22.97 12.69
N LEU A 448 33.43 22.92 14.02
CA LEU A 448 34.20 23.90 14.78
C LEU A 448 35.68 23.90 14.38
N ASP A 449 36.28 22.71 14.20
CA ASP A 449 37.65 22.57 13.72
C ASP A 449 37.81 23.13 12.29
N THR A 450 36.88 22.77 11.39
CA THR A 450 36.89 23.24 9.99
C THR A 450 36.79 24.77 9.89
N LEU A 451 35.93 25.38 10.73
CA LEU A 451 35.76 26.83 10.81
C LEU A 451 36.82 27.51 11.69
N ARG A 452 37.77 26.75 12.26
CA ARG A 452 38.85 27.21 13.14
C ARG A 452 38.35 28.00 14.35
N VAL A 453 37.22 27.57 14.91
CA VAL A 453 36.66 28.14 16.15
C VAL A 453 37.42 27.54 17.33
N THR A 454 38.25 28.35 17.98
CA THR A 454 39.07 27.88 19.12
C THR A 454 38.41 28.12 20.48
N ASN A 455 37.66 29.22 20.62
CA ASN A 455 37.02 29.62 21.88
C ASN A 455 35.54 29.19 21.91
N PHE A 456 35.30 27.95 22.30
CA PHE A 456 33.96 27.37 22.41
C PHE A 456 33.82 26.49 23.66
N ARG A 457 32.57 26.43 24.16
CA ARG A 457 32.09 25.47 25.15
C ARG A 457 31.08 24.55 24.48
N LEU A 458 31.35 23.24 24.47
CA LEU A 458 30.46 22.24 23.89
C LEU A 458 29.90 21.33 24.98
N LEU A 459 28.59 21.41 25.18
CA LEU A 459 27.82 20.65 26.17
C LEU A 459 27.09 19.50 25.47
N ALA A 460 27.12 18.30 26.06
CA ALA A 460 26.38 17.14 25.59
C ALA A 460 25.54 16.56 26.72
N ILE A 461 24.22 16.60 26.58
CA ILE A 461 23.28 16.04 27.55
C ILE A 461 22.75 14.70 27.04
N GLU A 462 22.82 13.67 27.88
CA GLU A 462 22.25 12.36 27.60
C GLU A 462 21.77 11.70 28.89
N LYS A 463 20.52 11.20 28.92
CA LYS A 463 19.96 10.55 30.10
C LYS A 463 20.33 9.08 30.20
N ASN A 464 20.53 8.40 29.07
CA ASN A 464 20.80 6.97 29.03
C ASN A 464 22.22 6.68 29.53
N PRO A 465 22.38 6.01 30.70
CA PRO A 465 23.69 5.77 31.30
C PRO A 465 24.58 4.88 30.42
N HIS A 466 24.00 4.04 29.57
CA HIS A 466 24.76 3.18 28.66
C HIS A 466 25.30 3.94 27.45
N ALA A 467 24.54 4.89 26.91
CA ALA A 467 25.00 5.75 25.81
C ALA A 467 26.12 6.69 26.29
N LEU A 468 26.05 7.13 27.55
CA LEU A 468 27.06 7.96 28.19
C LEU A 468 28.48 7.35 28.15
N LEU A 469 28.60 6.02 28.29
CA LEU A 469 29.90 5.33 28.21
C LEU A 469 30.56 5.51 26.83
N TYR A 470 29.76 5.52 25.76
CA TYR A 470 30.25 5.80 24.41
C TYR A 470 30.66 7.27 24.26
N LEU A 471 29.87 8.21 24.80
CA LEU A 471 30.21 9.63 24.81
C LEU A 471 31.53 9.89 25.55
N GLN A 472 31.71 9.33 26.74
CA GLN A 472 32.94 9.47 27.53
C GLN A 472 34.16 8.92 26.79
N LYS A 473 34.01 7.73 26.18
CA LYS A 473 35.05 7.13 25.36
C LYS A 473 35.43 8.02 24.18
N ARG A 474 34.45 8.53 23.43
CA ARG A 474 34.69 9.45 22.30
C ARG A 474 35.30 10.77 22.75
N ASN A 475 34.91 11.30 23.91
CA ASN A 475 35.50 12.51 24.45
C ASN A 475 37.00 12.35 24.73
N PHE A 476 37.38 11.19 25.27
CA PHE A 476 38.77 10.83 25.50
C PHE A 476 39.54 10.56 24.20
N GLU A 477 38.95 9.84 23.25
CA GLU A 477 39.65 9.37 22.03
C GLU A 477 39.64 10.38 20.85
N HIS A 478 38.62 11.24 20.77
CA HIS A 478 38.35 12.04 19.56
C HIS A 478 38.09 13.53 19.82
N TRP A 479 37.71 13.94 21.03
CA TRP A 479 37.36 15.33 21.32
C TRP A 479 38.32 16.02 22.30
N ASP A 480 39.49 15.44 22.55
CA ASP A 480 40.53 15.96 23.44
C ASP A 480 40.04 16.35 24.86
N ASN A 481 39.02 15.64 25.35
CA ASN A 481 38.30 15.96 26.60
C ASN A 481 37.74 17.39 26.66
N ARG A 482 37.41 17.99 25.51
CA ARG A 482 36.84 19.34 25.40
C ARG A 482 35.30 19.39 25.46
N VAL A 483 34.64 18.24 25.46
CA VAL A 483 33.17 18.17 25.58
C VAL A 483 32.78 17.96 27.03
N GLU A 484 31.91 18.83 27.53
CA GLU A 484 31.30 18.70 28.85
C GLU A 484 30.08 17.78 28.75
N ILE A 485 30.18 16.60 29.34
CA ILE A 485 29.13 15.57 29.28
C ILE A 485 28.34 15.57 30.58
N THR A 486 27.01 15.75 30.48
CA THR A 486 26.10 15.74 31.62
C THR A 486 25.09 14.61 31.48
N MET A 487 25.01 13.76 32.52
CA MET A 487 24.02 12.67 32.58
C MET A 487 22.74 13.15 33.27
N CYS A 488 21.76 13.62 32.50
CA CYS A 488 20.47 14.04 33.02
C CYS A 488 19.38 13.99 31.96
N ASP A 489 18.12 14.02 32.38
CA ASP A 489 17.00 14.38 31.49
C ASP A 489 17.18 15.85 31.07
N ILE A 490 17.00 16.14 29.77
CA ILE A 490 17.11 17.50 29.21
C ILE A 490 16.19 18.47 29.95
N ARG A 491 15.03 17.98 30.42
CA ARG A 491 14.00 18.79 31.10
C ARG A 491 14.37 19.16 32.52
N GLU A 492 15.26 18.41 33.14
CA GLU A 492 15.73 18.61 34.52
C GLU A 492 17.09 19.32 34.57
N TRP A 493 17.69 19.61 33.41
CA TRP A 493 18.97 20.30 33.34
C TRP A 493 18.83 21.75 33.81
N ASP A 494 19.57 22.13 34.85
CA ASP A 494 19.62 23.50 35.37
C ASP A 494 21.03 23.89 35.83
N ASP A 495 21.90 24.23 34.87
CA ASP A 495 23.24 24.77 35.15
C ASP A 495 23.27 26.31 35.06
N HIS A 496 22.11 26.96 34.92
CA HIS A 496 21.96 28.40 34.64
C HIS A 496 22.76 28.91 33.41
N VAL A 497 23.26 28.00 32.57
CA VAL A 497 24.03 28.32 31.35
C VAL A 497 23.08 28.77 30.25
N LYS A 498 23.47 29.82 29.52
CA LYS A 498 22.77 30.31 28.33
C LYS A 498 23.53 29.91 27.06
N VAL A 499 22.86 29.22 26.14
CA VAL A 499 23.47 28.69 24.91
C VAL A 499 23.27 29.64 23.72
N ASP A 500 24.19 29.59 22.75
CA ASP A 500 24.07 30.29 21.46
C ASP A 500 23.43 29.39 20.39
N LEU A 501 23.71 28.09 20.46
CA LEU A 501 23.20 27.08 19.54
C LEU A 501 22.76 25.84 20.32
N CYS A 502 21.52 25.40 20.10
CA CYS A 502 20.99 24.14 20.61
C CYS A 502 20.73 23.19 19.44
N ILE A 503 21.27 21.98 19.52
CA ILE A 503 21.18 20.94 18.49
C ILE A 503 20.51 19.71 19.11
N SER A 504 19.49 19.16 18.45
CA SER A 504 18.83 17.94 18.88
C SER A 504 18.35 17.09 17.69
N GLU A 505 18.14 15.81 17.95
CA GLU A 505 17.48 14.87 17.05
C GLU A 505 16.56 14.00 17.91
N LEU A 506 15.37 14.55 18.17
CA LEU A 506 14.32 13.98 19.02
C LEU A 506 13.04 13.75 18.20
N LEU A 507 13.19 13.55 16.88
CA LEU A 507 12.09 13.51 15.93
C LEU A 507 11.63 12.08 15.69
N GLY A 508 10.33 11.86 15.77
CA GLY A 508 9.72 10.60 15.34
C GLY A 508 9.22 10.66 13.90
N SER A 509 8.60 9.56 13.45
CA SER A 509 7.99 9.44 12.10
C SER A 509 6.89 10.46 11.77
N PHE A 510 6.33 11.12 12.78
CA PHE A 510 5.36 12.22 12.66
C PHE A 510 5.94 13.56 13.14
N GLY A 511 7.27 13.66 13.25
CA GLY A 511 8.00 14.81 13.77
C GLY A 511 7.91 14.88 15.30
N CYS A 512 6.76 15.25 15.83
CA CYS A 512 6.58 15.54 17.26
C CYS A 512 6.25 14.33 18.15
N ASN A 513 6.13 13.12 17.59
CA ASN A 513 5.66 11.93 18.32
C ASN A 513 6.70 11.27 19.23
N GLU A 514 7.89 11.86 19.35
CA GLU A 514 8.93 11.48 20.32
C GLU A 514 9.23 12.63 21.29
N LEU A 515 8.26 13.53 21.50
CA LEU A 515 8.25 14.58 22.52
C LEU A 515 9.32 15.69 22.37
N SER A 516 9.88 15.88 21.17
CA SER A 516 10.79 17.01 20.89
C SER A 516 10.30 18.37 21.43
N PRO A 517 9.01 18.76 21.30
CA PRO A 517 8.53 20.03 21.87
C PRO A 517 8.67 20.08 23.40
N GLU A 518 8.23 19.03 24.11
CA GLU A 518 8.27 18.98 25.57
C GLU A 518 9.70 18.87 26.11
N CYS A 519 10.59 18.15 25.42
CA CYS A 519 11.99 18.02 25.81
C CYS A 519 12.76 19.33 25.66
N LEU A 520 12.46 20.14 24.64
CA LEU A 520 13.20 21.37 24.35
C LEU A 520 12.63 22.62 25.04
N ALA A 521 11.39 22.59 25.49
CA ALA A 521 10.75 23.76 26.10
C ALA A 521 11.51 24.32 27.32
N PRO A 522 12.09 23.52 28.23
CA PRO A 522 12.92 24.05 29.31
C PRO A 522 14.18 24.77 28.79
N ILE A 523 14.74 24.31 27.67
CA ILE A 523 15.91 24.95 27.03
C ILE A 523 15.52 26.30 26.44
N GLU A 524 14.38 26.38 25.75
CA GLU A 524 13.83 27.63 25.21
C GLU A 524 13.57 28.65 26.31
N GLN A 525 12.95 28.19 27.41
CA GLN A 525 12.52 29.06 28.50
C GLN A 525 13.67 29.52 29.39
N PHE A 526 14.56 28.61 29.77
CA PHE A 526 15.54 28.84 30.84
C PHE A 526 16.99 28.88 30.36
N HIS A 527 17.32 28.27 29.22
CA HIS A 527 18.72 28.15 28.75
C HIS A 527 19.00 28.89 27.43
N SER A 528 18.01 29.59 26.87
CA SER A 528 18.20 30.35 25.64
C SER A 528 18.49 31.83 25.89
N LYS A 529 19.40 32.38 25.08
CA LYS A 529 19.53 33.80 24.75
C LYS A 529 18.46 34.20 23.72
N PRO A 530 18.10 35.49 23.59
CA PRO A 530 17.21 35.94 22.51
C PRO A 530 17.71 35.62 21.10
N SER A 531 19.04 35.51 20.92
CA SER A 531 19.69 35.16 19.65
C SER A 531 19.98 33.67 19.48
N THR A 532 19.49 32.81 20.39
CA THR A 532 19.75 31.36 20.33
C THR A 532 19.19 30.79 19.04
N ARG A 533 19.98 29.98 18.37
CA ARG A 533 19.53 29.22 17.20
C ARG A 533 19.27 27.77 17.62
N PHE A 534 18.20 27.19 17.08
CA PHE A 534 17.85 25.79 17.28
C PHE A 534 18.03 25.02 15.97
N ILE A 535 18.50 23.79 16.09
CA ILE A 535 18.55 22.81 15.01
C ILE A 535 17.91 21.52 15.55
N PRO A 536 16.72 21.11 15.06
CA PRO A 536 15.93 21.77 14.02
C PRO A 536 15.33 23.12 14.45
N GLN A 537 15.16 24.03 13.49
CA GLN A 537 14.42 25.29 13.69
C GLN A 537 12.92 25.04 13.84
N SER A 538 12.37 24.16 13.01
CA SER A 538 10.96 23.80 13.02
C SER A 538 10.72 22.44 12.38
N TYR A 539 9.54 21.89 12.63
CA TYR A 539 9.06 20.69 11.94
C TYR A 539 7.55 20.68 11.88
N SER A 540 7.05 20.15 10.77
CA SER A 540 5.64 20.04 10.46
C SER A 540 5.24 18.59 10.24
N SER A 541 4.11 18.20 10.82
CA SER A 541 3.50 16.88 10.62
C SER A 541 2.54 16.94 9.43
N TYR A 542 2.57 15.92 8.58
CA TYR A 542 1.77 15.83 7.35
C TYR A 542 0.97 14.55 7.32
N ALA A 543 -0.25 14.56 6.80
CA ALA A 543 -1.07 13.36 6.73
C ALA A 543 -1.87 13.22 5.43
N ALA A 544 -2.25 11.98 5.11
CA ALA A 544 -3.14 11.66 4.01
C ALA A 544 -3.99 10.40 4.30
N PRO A 545 -5.25 10.34 3.83
CA PRO A 545 -6.05 9.12 3.90
C PRO A 545 -5.52 8.06 2.93
N VAL A 546 -5.48 6.81 3.40
CA VAL A 546 -4.93 5.68 2.62
C VAL A 546 -5.83 4.46 2.65
N SER A 547 -5.74 3.67 1.58
CA SER A 547 -6.24 2.31 1.49
C SER A 547 -5.10 1.34 1.77
N SER A 548 -5.24 0.47 2.76
CA SER A 548 -4.26 -0.57 3.10
C SER A 548 -4.96 -1.76 3.77
N PRO A 549 -5.68 -2.58 2.98
CA PRO A 549 -6.49 -3.68 3.51
C PRO A 549 -5.65 -4.76 4.19
N ILE A 550 -4.43 -5.01 3.72
CA ILE A 550 -3.51 -6.00 4.31
C ILE A 550 -3.02 -5.54 5.69
N LEU A 551 -2.69 -4.25 5.83
CA LEU A 551 -2.33 -3.68 7.12
C LEU A 551 -3.52 -3.74 8.09
N TYR A 552 -4.70 -3.35 7.63
CA TYR A 552 -5.93 -3.45 8.42
C TYR A 552 -6.18 -4.89 8.90
N GLN A 553 -6.11 -5.86 7.99
CA GLN A 553 -6.23 -7.29 8.32
C GLN A 553 -5.21 -7.72 9.38
N SER A 554 -3.94 -7.35 9.20
CA SER A 554 -2.87 -7.67 10.16
C SER A 554 -3.11 -7.04 11.53
N LEU A 555 -3.61 -5.79 11.61
CA LEU A 555 -3.88 -5.12 12.87
C LEU A 555 -5.11 -5.71 13.56
N SER A 556 -6.19 -5.94 12.81
CA SER A 556 -7.43 -6.55 13.30
C SER A 556 -7.21 -7.95 13.89
N GLN A 557 -6.35 -8.76 13.25
CA GLN A 557 -5.97 -10.09 13.76
C GLN A 557 -5.16 -10.03 15.06
N ARG A 558 -4.36 -8.97 15.28
CA ARG A 558 -3.60 -8.78 16.52
C ARG A 558 -4.50 -8.33 17.68
N GLY A 559 -5.56 -7.60 17.39
CA GLY A 559 -6.59 -7.23 18.36
C GLY A 559 -7.09 -5.79 18.19
N PRO A 560 -8.29 -5.46 18.74
CA PRO A 560 -8.94 -4.16 18.55
C PRO A 560 -8.16 -2.97 19.10
N GLN A 561 -7.32 -3.17 20.11
CA GLN A 561 -6.45 -2.12 20.68
C GLN A 561 -5.42 -1.60 19.66
N TYR A 562 -4.99 -2.45 18.72
CA TYR A 562 -4.06 -2.06 17.66
C TYR A 562 -4.71 -1.12 16.64
N LEU A 563 -6.04 -1.03 16.62
CA LEU A 563 -6.80 -0.08 15.80
C LEU A 563 -7.05 1.26 16.52
N GLU A 564 -6.51 1.45 17.72
CA GLU A 564 -6.56 2.71 18.49
C GLU A 564 -5.18 3.26 18.86
N GLN A 565 -4.12 2.75 18.23
CA GLN A 565 -2.78 3.26 18.47
C GLN A 565 -2.05 3.49 17.15
N PRO A 566 -1.22 4.54 17.06
CA PRO A 566 -0.37 4.72 15.91
C PRO A 566 0.67 3.60 15.82
N SER A 567 1.06 3.24 14.60
CA SER A 567 2.13 2.27 14.34
C SER A 567 3.07 2.80 13.26
N VAL A 568 4.38 2.57 13.42
CA VAL A 568 5.34 2.80 12.35
C VAL A 568 5.27 1.64 11.36
N ILE A 569 5.06 1.95 10.09
CA ILE A 569 4.94 0.96 9.01
C ILE A 569 6.16 1.01 8.12
N HIS A 570 6.86 -0.11 8.01
CA HIS A 570 8.07 -0.22 7.19
C HIS A 570 7.83 -1.18 6.05
N HIS A 571 8.07 -0.74 4.81
CA HIS A 571 7.87 -1.52 3.58
C HIS A 571 6.49 -2.20 3.43
N ILE A 572 5.44 -1.63 4.02
CA ILE A 572 4.05 -2.07 3.83
C ILE A 572 3.42 -1.17 2.76
N PRO A 573 2.93 -1.71 1.64
CA PRO A 573 2.30 -0.93 0.60
C PRO A 573 0.92 -0.43 1.05
N TYR A 574 0.60 0.78 0.60
CA TYR A 574 -0.68 1.44 0.77
C TYR A 574 -0.94 2.32 -0.45
N CYS A 575 -2.21 2.59 -0.74
CA CYS A 575 -2.64 3.49 -1.80
C CYS A 575 -3.13 4.80 -1.18
N GLN A 576 -2.46 5.91 -1.49
CA GLN A 576 -2.96 7.24 -1.14
C GLN A 576 -4.22 7.55 -1.94
N THR A 577 -5.33 7.83 -1.24
CA THR A 577 -6.63 8.03 -1.89
C THR A 577 -6.88 9.49 -2.25
N SER A 578 -6.22 10.40 -1.54
CA SER A 578 -6.27 11.84 -1.80
C SER A 578 -5.29 12.25 -2.90
N SER A 579 -5.62 13.34 -3.58
CA SER A 579 -4.71 13.98 -4.54
C SER A 579 -3.56 14.75 -3.91
N ARG A 580 -3.60 14.98 -2.59
CA ARG A 580 -2.63 15.81 -1.84
C ARG A 580 -2.38 15.22 -0.47
N ILE A 581 -1.23 15.60 0.09
CA ILE A 581 -0.87 15.41 1.49
C ILE A 581 -0.98 16.78 2.17
N ASN A 582 -1.69 16.85 3.30
CA ASN A 582 -1.92 18.11 3.99
C ASN A 582 -1.01 18.23 5.20
N GLU A 583 -0.50 19.43 5.45
CA GLU A 583 0.13 19.80 6.71
C GLU A 583 -0.92 19.85 7.82
N ILE A 584 -0.66 19.20 8.96
CA ILE A 584 -1.61 19.06 10.06
C ILE A 584 -1.32 20.07 11.18
N TRP A 585 -0.05 20.21 11.55
CA TRP A 585 0.43 21.22 12.49
C TRP A 585 1.95 21.38 12.38
N ASN A 586 2.47 22.45 12.97
CA ASN A 586 3.90 22.72 13.09
C ASN A 586 4.32 23.07 14.53
N PHE A 587 5.59 22.84 14.80
CA PHE A 587 6.32 23.33 15.98
C PHE A 587 7.55 24.12 15.51
N THR A 588 7.82 25.24 16.17
CA THR A 588 8.98 26.09 15.91
C THR A 588 9.70 26.34 17.22
N HIS A 589 11.02 26.28 17.19
CA HIS A 589 11.85 26.45 18.37
C HIS A 589 12.45 27.86 18.43
N SER A 590 12.02 28.65 19.41
CA SER A 590 12.51 30.03 19.58
C SER A 590 12.42 30.50 21.03
N HIS A 591 13.19 31.54 21.38
CA HIS A 591 13.15 32.15 22.72
C HIS A 591 11.82 32.91 23.01
N GLU A 592 11.05 33.28 21.99
CA GLU A 592 9.84 34.11 22.15
C GLU A 592 8.60 33.29 22.55
N GLU A 593 8.54 32.00 22.22
CA GLU A 593 7.41 31.10 22.51
C GLU A 593 7.41 30.57 23.96
N ARG A 594 7.40 31.47 24.95
CA ARG A 594 7.51 31.14 26.39
C ARG A 594 6.36 30.32 26.99
N LEU A 595 5.29 30.07 26.23
CA LEU A 595 4.09 29.33 26.63
C LEU A 595 3.55 28.54 25.43
N SER A 596 4.37 27.64 24.90
CA SER A 596 3.95 26.74 23.83
C SER A 596 2.79 25.87 24.32
N HIS A 597 1.60 26.14 23.79
CA HIS A 597 0.49 25.21 23.91
C HIS A 597 0.86 23.99 23.06
N PHE A 598 1.34 22.93 23.70
CA PHE A 598 1.69 21.68 23.02
C PHE A 598 0.48 20.94 22.47
N ASN A 599 -0.71 21.36 22.90
CA ASN A 599 -1.99 20.96 22.32
C ASN A 599 -2.14 21.54 20.92
N LYS A 600 -2.39 20.66 19.94
CA LYS A 600 -2.69 21.04 18.55
C LYS A 600 -3.97 20.35 18.13
N THR A 601 -4.82 21.06 17.41
CA THR A 601 -6.03 20.50 16.80
C THR A 601 -6.09 20.93 15.36
N SER A 602 -6.45 20.02 14.47
CA SER A 602 -6.53 20.25 13.04
C SER A 602 -7.77 19.59 12.47
N VAL A 603 -8.44 20.31 11.57
CA VAL A 603 -9.49 19.78 10.69
C VAL A 603 -9.01 20.01 9.27
N SER A 604 -8.68 18.92 8.58
CA SER A 604 -8.10 18.93 7.24
C SER A 604 -9.06 18.31 6.23
N HIS A 605 -9.19 18.92 5.05
CA HIS A 605 -10.09 18.46 4.00
C HIS A 605 -9.30 17.90 2.81
N PHE A 606 -9.66 16.69 2.38
CA PHE A 606 -9.05 15.97 1.27
C PHE A 606 -10.08 15.69 0.19
N ARG A 607 -9.70 15.88 -1.08
CA ARG A 607 -10.51 15.46 -2.22
C ARG A 607 -10.04 14.11 -2.75
N VAL A 608 -10.96 13.16 -2.77
CA VAL A 608 -10.77 11.81 -3.31
C VAL A 608 -11.51 11.76 -4.65
N LYS A 609 -10.75 11.57 -5.74
CA LYS A 609 -11.31 11.62 -7.10
C LYS A 609 -12.02 10.33 -7.48
N HIS A 610 -11.47 9.21 -7.04
CA HIS A 610 -11.90 7.88 -7.45
C HIS A 610 -12.38 7.09 -6.24
N LYS A 611 -13.42 6.30 -6.44
CA LYS A 611 -13.96 5.38 -5.46
C LYS A 611 -12.89 4.52 -4.81
N SER A 612 -13.09 4.26 -3.53
CA SER A 612 -12.04 3.80 -2.63
C SER A 612 -12.61 3.27 -1.32
N GLU A 613 -11.76 2.66 -0.51
CA GLU A 613 -12.03 2.45 0.90
C GLU A 613 -10.80 2.90 1.70
N ILE A 614 -11.00 3.71 2.73
CA ILE A 614 -9.93 4.15 3.61
C ILE A 614 -9.87 3.27 4.85
N HIS A 615 -8.68 2.79 5.16
CA HIS A 615 -8.40 1.93 6.32
C HIS A 615 -7.68 2.68 7.44
N GLY A 616 -7.16 3.86 7.14
CA GLY A 616 -6.39 4.67 8.08
C GLY A 616 -5.82 5.92 7.43
N ILE A 617 -5.01 6.61 8.21
CA ILE A 617 -4.30 7.83 7.84
C ILE A 617 -2.81 7.55 7.94
N VAL A 618 -2.07 7.83 6.89
CA VAL A 618 -0.60 7.78 6.93
C VAL A 618 -0.07 9.16 7.33
N GLY A 619 0.97 9.19 8.14
CA GLY A 619 1.65 10.38 8.62
C GLY A 619 3.11 10.44 8.23
N TYR A 620 3.58 11.65 7.96
CA TYR A 620 4.95 12.01 7.60
C TYR A 620 5.37 13.28 8.35
N PHE A 621 6.61 13.70 8.15
CA PHE A 621 7.09 15.01 8.61
C PHE A 621 8.07 15.65 7.63
N ILE A 622 8.18 16.97 7.72
CA ILE A 622 9.28 17.77 7.17
C ILE A 622 9.86 18.59 8.32
N ALA A 623 11.17 18.51 8.53
CA ALA A 623 11.91 19.31 9.50
C ALA A 623 12.83 20.29 8.78
N THR A 624 12.73 21.57 9.14
CA THR A 624 13.70 22.59 8.74
C THR A 624 14.81 22.59 9.77
N LEU A 625 15.97 22.07 9.38
CA LEU A 625 17.14 22.01 10.27
C LEU A 625 17.66 23.41 10.54
N TYR A 626 18.03 24.12 9.47
CA TYR A 626 18.43 25.52 9.52
C TYR A 626 18.35 26.13 8.11
N ALA A 627 17.71 27.30 7.98
CA ALA A 627 17.51 27.99 6.71
C ALA A 627 16.81 27.11 5.65
N ASP A 628 17.47 26.79 4.54
CA ASP A 628 16.94 25.96 3.44
C ASP A 628 17.24 24.45 3.61
N ILE A 629 17.99 24.07 4.65
CA ILE A 629 18.39 22.68 4.88
C ILE A 629 17.26 21.96 5.61
N THR A 630 16.73 20.92 4.97
CA THR A 630 15.55 20.17 5.46
C THR A 630 15.80 18.66 5.50
N LEU A 631 15.04 17.99 6.37
CA LEU A 631 14.80 16.55 6.33
C LEU A 631 13.32 16.31 6.02
N SER A 632 13.01 15.37 5.14
CA SER A 632 11.65 15.07 4.72
C SER A 632 11.42 13.58 4.54
N THR A 633 10.31 13.10 5.07
CA THR A 633 9.81 11.72 4.89
C THR A 633 8.62 11.63 3.95
N VAL A 634 8.20 12.77 3.37
CA VAL A 634 7.10 12.82 2.40
C VAL A 634 7.51 12.08 1.12
N PRO A 635 6.64 11.27 0.49
CA PRO A 635 6.97 10.57 -0.76
C PRO A 635 7.32 11.52 -1.92
N ASP A 636 8.20 11.08 -2.81
CA ASP A 636 8.63 11.87 -3.96
C ASP A 636 7.49 12.25 -4.91
N GLY A 637 7.51 13.50 -5.37
CA GLY A 637 6.50 14.03 -6.29
C GLY A 637 5.14 14.31 -5.66
N SER A 638 5.03 14.24 -4.34
CA SER A 638 3.79 14.53 -3.61
C SER A 638 3.40 16.00 -3.74
N ILE A 639 2.10 16.27 -3.88
CA ILE A 639 1.56 17.63 -3.82
C ILE A 639 1.18 17.92 -2.37
N LEU A 640 1.82 18.93 -1.79
CA LEU A 640 1.59 19.38 -0.43
C LEU A 640 0.56 20.51 -0.38
N LYS A 641 -0.23 20.52 0.70
CA LYS A 641 -1.09 21.65 1.07
C LYS A 641 -0.66 22.15 2.45
N THR A 642 -0.02 23.31 2.50
CA THR A 642 0.47 23.91 3.75
C THR A 642 -0.69 24.41 4.62
N LEU A 643 -0.42 24.75 5.88
CA LEU A 643 -1.44 25.37 6.74
C LEU A 643 -1.96 26.69 6.16
N GLN A 644 -1.09 27.52 5.57
CA GLN A 644 -1.49 28.75 4.88
C GLN A 644 -2.42 28.47 3.69
N ASP A 645 -2.11 27.46 2.87
CA ASP A 645 -2.97 27.08 1.75
C ASP A 645 -4.37 26.65 2.22
N GLN A 646 -4.44 26.00 3.38
CA GLN A 646 -5.69 25.55 3.99
C GLN A 646 -6.52 26.72 4.50
N GLU A 647 -5.91 27.67 5.22
CA GLU A 647 -6.56 28.90 5.68
C GLU A 647 -7.09 29.75 4.52
N ASN A 648 -6.30 29.92 3.47
CA ASN A 648 -6.69 30.67 2.27
C ASN A 648 -7.87 30.01 1.54
N SER A 649 -7.89 28.67 1.47
CA SER A 649 -9.00 27.91 0.86
C SER A 649 -10.33 28.11 1.59
N THR A 650 -10.31 28.28 2.92
CA THR A 650 -11.52 28.56 3.71
C THR A 650 -12.07 29.97 3.50
N ILE A 651 -11.22 30.94 3.17
CA ILE A 651 -11.59 32.36 2.99
C ILE A 651 -12.13 32.63 1.57
N GLU A 652 -11.55 31.99 0.54
CA GLU A 652 -11.95 32.18 -0.87
C GLU A 652 -13.33 31.62 -1.23
N ASN A 653 -13.94 30.78 -0.39
CA ASN A 653 -15.34 30.40 -0.54
C ASN A 653 -16.33 31.57 -0.29
N SER A 654 -15.85 32.77 0.04
CA SER A 654 -16.71 33.93 0.30
C SER A 654 -16.73 35.02 -0.80
N ARG A 655 -15.68 35.25 -1.61
CA ARG A 655 -15.69 36.32 -2.64
C ARG A 655 -14.70 36.08 -3.79
N ASN A 656 -15.24 36.07 -5.02
CA ASN A 656 -14.57 36.25 -6.31
C ASN A 656 -13.59 35.16 -6.81
N HIS A 657 -14.04 34.42 -7.83
CA HIS A 657 -13.17 33.75 -8.80
C HIS A 657 -12.33 34.79 -9.55
N ASN A 658 -11.15 35.12 -9.04
CA ASN A 658 -9.99 35.64 -9.77
C ASN A 658 -8.80 35.74 -8.78
N GLY A 659 -8.32 34.60 -8.30
CA GLY A 659 -7.12 34.48 -7.45
C GLY A 659 -6.06 33.65 -8.17
N SER A 660 -4.83 34.15 -8.21
CA SER A 660 -3.70 33.56 -8.94
C SER A 660 -3.44 32.11 -8.52
N SER A 661 -3.33 31.22 -9.52
CA SER A 661 -2.80 29.86 -9.40
C SER A 661 -1.44 29.87 -8.68
N SER A 662 -1.43 29.70 -7.35
CA SER A 662 -0.21 29.35 -6.63
C SER A 662 0.28 28.00 -7.17
N THR A 663 1.51 27.96 -7.65
CA THR A 663 2.13 26.71 -8.08
C THR A 663 2.08 25.72 -6.93
N PRO A 664 1.59 24.48 -7.15
CA PRO A 664 1.47 23.50 -6.07
C PRO A 664 2.84 23.22 -5.46
N THR A 665 2.95 23.35 -4.14
CA THR A 665 4.15 23.00 -3.37
C THR A 665 4.42 21.51 -3.54
N LYS A 666 5.58 21.15 -4.08
CA LYS A 666 6.00 19.76 -4.22
C LYS A 666 6.81 19.33 -3.01
N GLY A 667 6.40 18.23 -2.39
CA GLY A 667 7.16 17.53 -1.36
C GLY A 667 7.95 16.39 -1.98
N ASN A 668 9.18 16.21 -1.51
CA ASN A 668 10.02 15.07 -1.87
C ASN A 668 10.65 14.49 -0.61
N HIS A 669 11.02 13.21 -0.69
CA HIS A 669 11.77 12.54 0.34
C HIS A 669 13.22 13.03 0.30
N THR A 670 13.89 13.11 1.45
CA THR A 670 15.34 13.36 1.45
C THR A 670 16.04 12.16 0.83
N GLU A 671 16.67 12.35 -0.33
CA GLU A 671 17.30 11.30 -1.10
C GLU A 671 18.23 10.42 -0.23
N ASN A 672 18.08 9.10 -0.33
CA ASN A 672 18.86 8.08 0.40
C ASN A 672 18.75 8.08 1.94
N MET A 673 17.93 8.94 2.56
CA MET A 673 17.65 8.88 4.00
C MET A 673 16.81 7.64 4.35
N ARG A 674 17.09 7.00 5.50
CA ARG A 674 16.45 5.72 5.91
C ARG A 674 16.07 5.66 7.39
N SER A 675 16.34 6.72 8.15
CA SER A 675 16.12 6.79 9.60
C SER A 675 14.65 6.63 10.01
N TRP A 676 13.70 7.04 9.15
CA TRP A 676 12.29 7.04 9.48
C TRP A 676 11.46 6.31 8.44
N SER A 677 10.50 5.53 8.93
CA SER A 677 9.41 5.01 8.11
C SER A 677 8.11 5.73 8.46
N PRO A 678 7.10 5.77 7.58
CA PRO A 678 5.85 6.46 7.86
C PRO A 678 5.14 5.94 9.10
N ILE A 679 4.37 6.81 9.76
CA ILE A 679 3.46 6.41 10.84
C ILE A 679 2.07 6.17 10.26
N PHE A 680 1.28 5.29 10.88
CA PHE A 680 -0.07 4.94 10.46
C PHE A 680 -1.04 5.04 11.62
N PHE A 681 -2.14 5.76 11.42
CA PHE A 681 -3.26 5.91 12.34
C PHE A 681 -4.46 5.12 11.79
N PRO A 682 -4.76 3.93 12.32
CA PRO A 682 -5.82 3.06 11.81
C PRO A 682 -7.23 3.64 12.03
N LEU A 683 -8.18 3.25 11.18
CA LEU A 683 -9.60 3.36 11.47
C LEU A 683 -10.12 1.99 11.93
N LYS A 684 -10.87 1.95 13.03
CA LYS A 684 -11.52 0.72 13.52
C LYS A 684 -12.42 0.08 12.47
N GLU A 685 -13.19 0.91 11.78
CA GLU A 685 -14.08 0.52 10.68
C GLU A 685 -13.65 1.24 9.40
N PRO A 686 -13.36 0.52 8.30
CA PRO A 686 -13.01 1.14 7.03
C PRO A 686 -14.17 1.96 6.46
N LEU A 687 -13.88 3.14 5.89
CA LEU A 687 -14.89 4.00 5.28
C LEU A 687 -14.85 3.90 3.76
N PHE A 688 -15.97 3.52 3.16
CA PHE A 688 -16.12 3.49 1.72
C PHE A 688 -16.32 4.91 1.16
N LEU A 689 -15.64 5.22 0.06
CA LEU A 689 -15.65 6.51 -0.61
C LEU A 689 -16.17 6.32 -2.04
N ASN A 690 -17.10 7.17 -2.45
CA ASN A 690 -17.52 7.29 -3.83
C ASN A 690 -16.57 8.21 -4.61
N ASP A 691 -16.74 8.28 -5.92
CA ASP A 691 -16.08 9.29 -6.74
C ASP A 691 -16.39 10.71 -6.21
N ASP A 692 -15.40 11.59 -6.31
CA ASP A 692 -15.46 12.98 -5.85
C ASP A 692 -15.88 13.19 -4.37
N THR A 693 -15.62 12.20 -3.51
CA THR A 693 -15.85 12.32 -2.06
C THR A 693 -14.85 13.30 -1.44
N GLU A 694 -15.35 14.14 -0.55
CA GLU A 694 -14.56 14.96 0.36
C GLU A 694 -14.37 14.21 1.69
N VAL A 695 -13.12 14.06 2.13
CA VAL A 695 -12.78 13.47 3.43
C VAL A 695 -12.29 14.57 4.36
N GLU A 696 -13.01 14.78 5.46
CA GLU A 696 -12.65 15.65 6.57
C GLU A 696 -11.96 14.81 7.63
N LEU A 697 -10.70 15.12 7.90
CA LEU A 697 -9.87 14.49 8.92
C LEU A 697 -9.78 15.42 10.13
N PHE A 698 -10.28 14.97 11.27
CA PHE A 698 -10.00 15.58 12.56
C PHE A 698 -8.81 14.86 13.19
N MET A 699 -7.80 15.63 13.62
CA MET A 699 -6.72 15.13 14.47
C MET A 699 -6.45 16.12 15.58
N SER A 700 -6.21 15.60 16.79
CA SER A 700 -5.69 16.38 17.90
C SER A 700 -4.48 15.71 18.52
N ARG A 701 -3.50 16.52 18.87
CA ARG A 701 -2.40 16.19 19.78
C ARG A 701 -2.73 16.82 21.11
N ASN A 702 -2.89 16.00 22.13
CA ASN A 702 -3.29 16.43 23.45
C ASN A 702 -2.17 16.15 24.45
N ASN A 703 -2.05 16.99 25.47
CA ASN A 703 -1.15 16.78 26.58
C ASN A 703 -1.83 17.10 27.92
N ASN A 704 -1.36 16.43 28.96
CA ASN A 704 -1.57 16.85 30.34
C ASN A 704 -0.20 16.83 31.06
N LYS A 705 -0.18 16.79 32.39
CA LYS A 705 1.08 16.75 33.15
C LYS A 705 1.81 15.41 33.07
N ASP A 706 1.11 14.33 32.77
CA ASP A 706 1.62 12.96 32.90
C ASP A 706 1.84 12.28 31.55
N LYS A 707 1.19 12.76 30.48
CA LYS A 707 1.20 12.10 29.17
C LYS A 707 0.83 13.01 28.00
N VAL A 708 1.24 12.58 26.80
CA VAL A 708 0.84 13.10 25.49
C VAL A 708 0.16 12.02 24.68
N TRP A 709 -0.90 12.34 23.94
CA TRP A 709 -1.57 11.36 23.08
C TRP A 709 -2.17 12.03 21.83
N TYR A 710 -2.58 11.19 20.88
CA TYR A 710 -3.28 11.61 19.67
C TYR A 710 -4.70 11.07 19.66
N GLU A 711 -5.64 11.87 19.16
CA GLU A 711 -7.00 11.45 18.84
C GLU A 711 -7.29 11.78 17.37
N TRP A 712 -8.05 10.93 16.70
CA TRP A 712 -8.39 11.15 15.29
C TRP A 712 -9.75 10.57 14.90
N SER A 713 -10.37 11.19 13.90
CA SER A 713 -11.58 10.68 13.24
C SER A 713 -11.65 11.19 11.81
N ALA A 714 -12.41 10.49 10.97
CA ALA A 714 -12.65 10.87 9.58
C ALA A 714 -14.15 10.95 9.30
N SER A 715 -14.57 11.97 8.57
CA SER A 715 -15.94 12.14 8.04
C SER A 715 -15.90 12.26 6.53
N CYS A 716 -16.84 11.64 5.84
CA CYS A 716 -16.92 11.67 4.39
C CYS A 716 -18.16 12.44 3.94
N PHE A 717 -18.01 13.25 2.90
CA PHE A 717 -19.06 14.11 2.38
C PHE A 717 -19.13 14.03 0.86
N VAL A 718 -20.35 14.20 0.34
CA VAL A 718 -20.61 14.41 -1.09
C VAL A 718 -21.38 15.72 -1.26
N TYR A 719 -21.20 16.37 -2.40
CA TYR A 719 -21.91 17.60 -2.72
C TYR A 719 -23.03 17.30 -3.71
N LEU A 720 -24.27 17.59 -3.31
CA LEU A 720 -25.43 17.51 -4.19
C LEU A 720 -25.72 18.91 -4.74
N VAL A 721 -25.89 19.01 -6.06
CA VAL A 721 -26.35 20.24 -6.71
C VAL A 721 -27.87 20.16 -6.85
N SER A 722 -28.58 21.13 -6.28
CA SER A 722 -30.03 21.28 -6.46
C SER A 722 -30.31 22.60 -7.16
N SER A 723 -31.00 22.54 -8.30
CA SER A 723 -31.53 23.72 -8.99
C SER A 723 -32.96 23.98 -8.52
N SER A 724 -33.27 25.22 -8.15
CA SER A 724 -34.60 25.64 -7.72
C SER A 724 -35.58 25.76 -8.90
N ASP A 725 -35.90 24.65 -9.57
CA ASP A 725 -37.05 24.56 -10.49
C ASP A 725 -38.16 23.74 -9.84
N ALA A 726 -38.66 24.25 -8.71
CA ALA A 726 -39.87 23.76 -8.09
C ALA A 726 -40.55 24.88 -7.33
N HIS A 727 -41.28 25.76 -8.04
CA HIS A 727 -42.62 26.26 -7.69
C HIS A 727 -43.04 27.44 -8.58
N ASN A 728 -43.84 27.16 -9.61
CA ASN A 728 -44.98 27.99 -9.99
C ASN A 728 -45.97 27.12 -10.75
N ASN A 729 -46.70 26.30 -10.01
CA ASN A 729 -48.03 25.81 -10.40
C ASN A 729 -48.74 25.34 -9.14
N SER A 730 -49.31 26.29 -8.42
CA SER A 730 -50.45 26.01 -7.56
C SER A 730 -51.61 26.90 -8.00
N VAL A 731 -52.79 26.28 -8.07
CA VAL A 731 -54.13 26.85 -8.27
C VAL A 731 -54.56 27.04 -9.73
N GLU A 732 -55.16 25.99 -10.31
CA GLU A 732 -56.57 26.05 -10.72
C GLU A 732 -57.17 24.63 -10.80
N ARG A 733 -58.21 24.39 -10.00
CA ARG A 733 -59.07 23.22 -10.11
C ARG A 733 -60.04 23.48 -11.25
N GLU A 734 -59.88 22.81 -12.38
CA GLU A 734 -61.01 22.54 -13.27
C GLU A 734 -61.02 21.09 -13.76
N LYS A 735 -62.20 20.50 -13.64
CA LYS A 735 -62.57 19.17 -14.13
C LYS A 735 -62.49 19.17 -15.65
N HIS A 736 -61.90 18.15 -16.27
CA HIS A 736 -62.46 17.51 -17.47
C HIS A 736 -61.80 16.14 -17.76
N ASN A 737 -62.66 15.17 -18.06
CA ASN A 737 -62.31 13.84 -18.57
C ASN A 737 -61.75 13.93 -19.99
N HIS A 738 -60.69 13.19 -20.33
CA HIS A 738 -60.70 12.11 -21.35
C HIS A 738 -59.29 11.65 -21.78
N THR A 739 -59.18 10.31 -21.90
CA THR A 739 -58.33 9.51 -22.81
C THR A 739 -56.80 9.57 -22.70
N LEU A 740 -56.27 8.45 -22.20
CA LEU A 740 -54.89 7.99 -22.24
C LEU A 740 -54.38 7.78 -23.68
N LYS A 741 -53.24 8.41 -23.99
CA LYS A 741 -52.20 7.88 -24.88
C LYS A 741 -50.86 8.31 -24.30
N ASP A 742 -50.12 7.33 -23.79
CA ASP A 742 -48.84 7.49 -23.11
C ASP A 742 -47.71 7.44 -24.14
N ASN A 743 -46.86 8.46 -24.15
CA ASN A 743 -45.58 8.46 -24.86
C ASN A 743 -44.62 9.43 -24.13
N GLY A 744 -43.73 8.84 -23.33
CA GLY A 744 -42.35 9.26 -23.12
C GLY A 744 -42.07 10.51 -22.29
N THR A 745 -41.59 10.31 -21.05
CA THR A 745 -40.59 11.19 -20.40
C THR A 745 -39.76 10.46 -19.34
N ASP A 746 -38.46 10.81 -19.35
CA ASP A 746 -37.48 10.90 -18.26
C ASP A 746 -36.94 9.65 -17.54
N LEU A 747 -35.87 9.10 -18.14
CA LEU A 747 -35.09 7.94 -17.67
C LEU A 747 -33.91 8.30 -16.73
N GLU A 748 -33.60 9.58 -16.48
CA GLU A 748 -32.41 9.96 -15.67
C GLU A 748 -32.70 10.26 -14.20
N THR A 749 -33.88 10.77 -13.85
CA THR A 749 -34.18 11.16 -12.46
C THR A 749 -34.56 9.97 -11.57
N GLN A 750 -35.00 8.85 -12.15
CA GLN A 750 -35.30 7.61 -11.39
C GLN A 750 -34.05 6.77 -11.05
N LYS A 751 -32.90 7.03 -11.68
CA LYS A 751 -31.66 6.27 -11.40
C LYS A 751 -30.95 6.70 -10.11
N LEU A 752 -31.08 7.96 -9.71
CA LEU A 752 -30.46 8.48 -8.48
C LEU A 752 -31.25 8.11 -7.22
N THR A 753 -32.58 8.08 -7.28
CA THR A 753 -33.42 7.73 -6.13
C THR A 753 -33.47 6.22 -5.87
N ASN A 754 -33.37 5.39 -6.92
CA ASN A 754 -33.33 3.92 -6.78
C ASN A 754 -31.97 3.37 -6.28
N ALA A 755 -30.92 4.19 -6.23
CA ALA A 755 -29.64 3.83 -5.62
C ALA A 755 -29.70 3.81 -4.07
N PHE A 756 -30.65 4.54 -3.47
CA PHE A 756 -30.79 4.65 -2.01
C PHE A 756 -31.79 3.66 -1.37
N ALA A 757 -32.54 2.89 -2.17
CA ALA A 757 -33.62 2.01 -1.69
C ALA A 757 -33.31 0.49 -1.73
N ARG A 758 -32.03 0.08 -1.75
CA ARG A 758 -31.64 -1.35 -1.76
C ARG A 758 -31.34 -1.97 -0.38
N PHE A 759 -31.94 -1.43 0.68
CA PHE A 759 -32.01 -2.11 1.98
C PHE A 759 -33.45 -2.05 2.50
N GLY A 760 -34.25 -3.04 2.12
CA GLY A 760 -35.61 -3.22 2.60
C GLY A 760 -36.21 -4.51 2.06
N HIS A 761 -36.59 -5.42 2.97
CA HIS A 761 -37.34 -6.64 2.68
C HIS A 761 -38.61 -6.34 1.88
N GLN A 762 -38.91 -7.13 0.84
CA GLN A 762 -40.30 -7.44 0.50
C GLN A 762 -40.46 -8.71 -0.35
N HIS A 763 -41.66 -9.27 -0.16
CA HIS A 763 -42.13 -10.64 -0.38
C HIS A 763 -42.23 -11.15 -1.82
N ASP A 764 -42.12 -12.48 -1.90
CA ASP A 764 -42.44 -13.35 -3.03
C ASP A 764 -43.81 -13.13 -3.68
N SER A 765 -43.86 -13.38 -4.98
CA SER A 765 -44.98 -14.11 -5.59
C SER A 765 -44.50 -14.97 -6.77
N SER A 766 -44.91 -16.23 -6.70
CA SER A 766 -44.60 -17.33 -7.62
C SER A 766 -45.45 -17.30 -8.88
N ASN A 767 -44.87 -17.72 -10.01
CA ASN A 767 -45.38 -18.82 -10.83
C ASN A 767 -44.39 -19.19 -11.94
N GLY A 768 -44.06 -20.47 -12.01
CA GLY A 768 -43.09 -21.03 -12.94
C GLY A 768 -43.67 -21.37 -14.31
N GLU A 769 -42.76 -21.66 -15.24
CA GLU A 769 -42.80 -22.91 -16.02
C GLU A 769 -41.45 -23.14 -16.71
N SER A 770 -41.21 -24.42 -16.97
CA SER A 770 -39.95 -25.10 -17.22
C SER A 770 -39.45 -25.04 -18.67
N LYS A 771 -38.13 -24.98 -18.85
CA LYS A 771 -37.39 -25.73 -19.88
C LYS A 771 -35.90 -25.78 -19.55
N PHE A 772 -35.42 -27.00 -19.30
CA PHE A 772 -34.03 -27.37 -19.02
C PHE A 772 -33.31 -27.79 -20.31
N PHE A 773 -32.03 -27.41 -20.39
CA PHE A 773 -30.85 -28.08 -20.97
C PHE A 773 -30.89 -28.73 -22.37
N GLU A 774 -30.25 -28.04 -23.31
CA GLU A 774 -29.42 -28.48 -24.47
C GLU A 774 -28.75 -27.16 -24.92
N ASP A 775 -27.44 -26.95 -25.12
CA ASP A 775 -26.31 -27.77 -25.54
C ASP A 775 -25.01 -27.21 -24.96
N SER A 776 -24.02 -28.08 -24.77
CA SER A 776 -22.61 -27.72 -24.66
C SER A 776 -21.84 -28.48 -25.72
N VAL A 777 -21.35 -27.82 -26.77
CA VAL A 777 -20.07 -28.06 -27.49
C VAL A 777 -19.87 -26.89 -28.48
N ASN A 778 -18.70 -26.22 -28.39
CA ASN A 778 -18.12 -25.22 -29.30
C ASN A 778 -18.86 -23.89 -29.52
N HIS A 779 -18.18 -22.78 -29.15
CA HIS A 779 -18.13 -21.48 -29.85
C HIS A 779 -17.24 -20.56 -28.97
N THR A 780 -15.96 -20.34 -29.24
CA THR A 780 -15.43 -19.40 -30.25
C THR A 780 -16.50 -18.79 -31.15
N ASP A 781 -16.97 -17.61 -30.77
CA ASP A 781 -17.11 -16.42 -31.61
C ASP A 781 -18.12 -15.45 -30.99
N PHE A 782 -17.63 -14.29 -30.55
CA PHE A 782 -18.46 -13.10 -30.47
C PHE A 782 -17.61 -11.87 -30.85
N MET A 783 -17.21 -11.82 -32.12
CA MET A 783 -16.98 -10.57 -32.86
C MET A 783 -17.23 -10.75 -34.37
N SER A 784 -17.82 -9.71 -34.96
CA SER A 784 -18.14 -9.44 -36.38
C SER A 784 -19.39 -10.17 -36.92
N ASN A 785 -20.34 -9.56 -37.63
CA ASN A 785 -20.26 -8.40 -38.51
C ASN A 785 -21.65 -7.76 -38.74
N ARG A 786 -21.75 -6.43 -38.59
CA ARG A 786 -22.35 -5.57 -39.62
C ARG A 786 -21.42 -4.37 -39.79
N GLY A 787 -20.68 -4.39 -40.88
CA GLY A 787 -19.92 -3.25 -41.39
C GLY A 787 -20.74 -2.42 -42.38
N ASN A 788 -20.07 -1.37 -42.87
CA ASN A 788 -20.48 -0.24 -43.73
C ASN A 788 -20.76 1.01 -42.87
N GLU A 789 -19.97 2.09 -42.85
CA GLU A 789 -19.04 2.64 -43.83
C GLU A 789 -17.91 3.45 -43.15
N TRP A 790 -16.72 3.37 -43.73
CA TRP A 790 -15.65 4.37 -43.61
C TRP A 790 -15.78 5.35 -44.77
N GLU A 791 -15.97 6.64 -44.49
CA GLU A 791 -15.56 7.83 -45.26
C GLU A 791 -15.96 9.03 -44.37
N SER A 792 -15.09 9.91 -43.87
CA SER A 792 -14.05 10.64 -44.57
C SER A 792 -13.01 11.20 -43.60
N VAL A 793 -11.76 11.22 -44.05
CA VAL A 793 -10.57 11.77 -43.41
C VAL A 793 -10.38 13.22 -43.87
N LYS A 794 -10.04 14.11 -42.92
CA LYS A 794 -9.31 15.40 -43.04
C LYS A 794 -9.57 16.30 -44.26
N ASP A 795 -10.00 17.53 -43.99
CA ASP A 795 -9.27 18.78 -44.35
C ASP A 795 -10.20 19.98 -44.20
N LEU A 796 -9.92 20.86 -43.23
CA LEU A 796 -9.91 22.30 -43.48
C LEU A 796 -9.17 23.01 -42.34
N HIS A 797 -7.91 23.34 -42.62
CA HIS A 797 -7.08 24.23 -41.82
C HIS A 797 -7.69 25.63 -41.70
N GLU A 798 -7.34 26.29 -40.58
CA GLU A 798 -6.92 27.70 -40.45
C GLU A 798 -7.72 28.79 -41.17
N LEU A 799 -8.10 29.84 -40.44
CA LEU A 799 -7.84 31.21 -40.92
C LEU A 799 -7.82 32.24 -39.77
N GLN A 800 -6.72 32.98 -39.78
CA GLN A 800 -6.39 34.19 -39.03
C GLN A 800 -7.34 35.37 -39.31
N ASN A 801 -7.32 36.33 -38.37
CA ASN A 801 -7.48 37.79 -38.54
C ASN A 801 -8.14 38.30 -39.83
N ARG A 802 -9.30 38.95 -39.68
CA ARG A 802 -9.65 40.11 -40.51
C ARG A 802 -10.42 41.17 -39.74
N GLN A 803 -10.04 42.41 -40.05
CA GLN A 803 -10.48 43.67 -39.48
C GLN A 803 -11.98 43.96 -39.69
N ILE A 804 -12.48 44.73 -38.73
CA ILE A 804 -13.75 45.46 -38.67
C ILE A 804 -14.02 46.27 -39.94
N PRO A 805 -15.29 46.32 -40.39
CA PRO A 805 -15.90 47.60 -40.75
C PRO A 805 -17.06 47.93 -39.82
N SER A 806 -17.03 49.16 -39.33
CA SER A 806 -18.06 49.83 -38.55
C SER A 806 -19.39 49.87 -39.29
N ILE A 807 -20.49 49.57 -38.60
CA ILE A 807 -21.76 50.29 -38.70
C ILE A 807 -22.40 50.26 -37.31
N LEU A 808 -22.54 51.46 -36.73
CA LEU A 808 -23.46 51.73 -35.63
C LEU A 808 -24.89 51.52 -36.14
N ASP A 809 -25.72 50.80 -35.38
CA ASP A 809 -26.80 51.47 -34.66
C ASP A 809 -27.56 50.54 -33.69
N LYS A 810 -27.64 51.05 -32.46
CA LYS A 810 -28.68 50.90 -31.42
C LYS A 810 -29.67 49.71 -31.52
N GLU A 811 -29.53 48.78 -30.58
CA GLU A 811 -30.63 48.38 -29.68
C GLU A 811 -30.09 47.65 -28.45
N ARG A 812 -30.17 48.31 -27.29
CA ARG A 812 -29.76 47.78 -25.98
C ARG A 812 -30.92 46.95 -25.42
N VAL A 813 -30.98 45.68 -25.78
CA VAL A 813 -31.83 44.70 -25.07
C VAL A 813 -31.01 44.17 -23.89
N GLU A 814 -31.38 44.58 -22.69
CA GLU A 814 -30.92 43.99 -21.43
C GLU A 814 -31.30 42.49 -21.40
N ARG A 815 -30.38 41.61 -21.79
CA ARG A 815 -30.45 40.20 -21.38
C ARG A 815 -30.18 40.13 -19.88
N LYS A 816 -31.23 40.19 -19.07
CA LYS A 816 -31.20 39.70 -17.69
C LYS A 816 -30.73 38.24 -17.74
N LYS A 817 -29.48 37.97 -17.34
CA LYS A 817 -29.08 36.62 -16.93
C LYS A 817 -29.97 36.27 -15.73
N SER A 818 -30.95 35.39 -15.93
CA SER A 818 -31.57 34.68 -14.81
C SER A 818 -30.46 33.89 -14.14
N PHE A 819 -29.99 34.36 -12.98
CA PHE A 819 -29.18 33.54 -12.10
C PHE A 819 -30.10 32.45 -11.58
N VAL A 820 -29.97 31.23 -12.12
CA VAL A 820 -30.48 30.06 -11.42
C VAL A 820 -29.60 29.94 -10.18
N GLU A 821 -30.18 30.11 -9.00
CA GLU A 821 -29.46 29.86 -7.76
C GLU A 821 -29.22 28.35 -7.65
N GLU A 822 -27.97 27.93 -7.89
CA GLU A 822 -27.54 26.55 -7.65
C GLU A 822 -27.21 26.39 -6.16
N TYR A 823 -27.95 25.51 -5.49
CA TYR A 823 -27.70 25.18 -4.09
C TYR A 823 -26.79 23.96 -4.01
N HIS A 824 -25.60 24.14 -3.43
CA HIS A 824 -24.67 23.06 -3.13
C HIS A 824 -24.93 22.55 -1.70
N VAL A 825 -25.52 21.36 -1.58
CA VAL A 825 -25.76 20.71 -0.29
C VAL A 825 -24.61 19.75 0.03
N ARG A 826 -23.85 20.05 1.08
CA ARG A 826 -22.80 19.16 1.62
C ARG A 826 -23.46 18.09 2.49
N VAL A 827 -23.52 16.86 2.02
CA VAL A 827 -24.15 15.72 2.71
C VAL A 827 -23.09 14.80 3.27
N ARG A 828 -23.13 14.54 4.58
CA ARG A 828 -22.26 13.55 5.23
C ARG A 828 -22.75 12.14 4.91
N THR A 829 -21.90 11.33 4.28
CA THR A 829 -22.23 9.95 3.88
C THR A 829 -21.79 8.91 4.91
N SER A 830 -20.65 9.15 5.58
CA SER A 830 -20.11 8.25 6.58
C SER A 830 -19.22 9.00 7.57
N VAL A 831 -19.01 8.41 8.75
CA VAL A 831 -18.15 8.95 9.80
C VAL A 831 -17.55 7.81 10.61
N SER A 832 -16.27 7.93 10.96
CA SER A 832 -15.63 7.03 11.91
C SER A 832 -15.93 7.47 13.33
N GLN A 833 -15.81 6.55 14.29
CA GLN A 833 -15.70 6.92 15.69
C GLN A 833 -14.44 7.77 15.95
N LEU A 834 -14.40 8.45 17.09
CA LEU A 834 -13.18 9.08 17.62
C LEU A 834 -12.28 7.99 18.19
N HIS A 835 -11.03 7.95 17.74
CA HIS A 835 -10.05 6.96 18.18
C HIS A 835 -9.21 7.48 19.33
N ASN A 836 -8.85 6.57 20.25
CA ASN A 836 -7.99 6.82 21.41
C ASN A 836 -8.42 7.99 22.31
N PRO A 837 -9.72 8.13 22.64
CA PRO A 837 -10.21 9.27 23.42
C PRO A 837 -9.52 9.34 24.80
N ASN A 838 -9.04 10.54 25.15
CA ASN A 838 -8.26 10.82 26.36
C ASN A 838 -6.97 10.00 26.52
N GLY A 839 -6.46 9.42 25.43
CA GLY A 839 -5.26 8.58 25.45
C GLY A 839 -5.44 7.36 26.35
N SER A 840 -6.62 6.73 26.27
CA SER A 840 -7.01 5.59 27.11
C SER A 840 -6.33 4.30 26.66
N THR A 841 -6.12 4.13 25.35
CA THR A 841 -5.51 2.93 24.76
C THR A 841 -4.02 3.13 24.54
N TYR A 842 -3.63 4.32 24.04
CA TYR A 842 -2.22 4.66 23.81
C TYR A 842 -1.92 6.09 24.23
N ALA A 843 -0.85 6.27 25.00
CA ALA A 843 -0.30 7.58 25.33
C ALA A 843 1.19 7.45 25.61
N ILE A 844 1.91 8.53 25.36
CA ILE A 844 3.34 8.68 25.63
C ILE A 844 3.48 9.32 27.01
N PRO A 845 4.11 8.66 27.99
CA PRO A 845 4.36 9.26 29.30
C PRO A 845 5.27 10.49 29.21
N LEU A 846 5.03 11.49 30.07
CA LEU A 846 5.90 12.64 30.28
C LEU A 846 6.79 12.44 31.49
#